data_AF-A0A849R7G6-F1
#
_entry.id   AF-A0A849R7G6-F1
#
_cell.length_a   1.000
_cell.length_b   1.000
_cell.length_c   1.000
_cell.angle_alpha   90.00
_cell.angle_beta   90.00
_cell.angle_gamma   90.00
#
_symmetry.space_group_name_H-M   'P 1'
#
loop_
_entity.id
_entity.type
_entity.pdbx_description
1 polymer ?
#
loop_
_entity_poly.entity_id
_entity_poly.type
_entity_poly.pdbx_seq_one_letter_code
_entity_poly.pdbx_strand_id
1 'polypeptide(L)'
;MANYTCTTNMTLEACITAGPMVSGDNLTINSGATVTCDRTPSILIGVVTINYGKLFIDGINIGTGNMINFVGEYAQTITVNGQGELDVNGKWYTLGTTDGTNAQVFNLATYYDSSFCVDTVPMIQVETGRRLDFNNSSGITPEVDDWIFKTSDRTIMGRIVEVHSTYLVVKFLTGTLANTDEIHVRKIIDNNGPDLQKSWTADINNASGDIKETGIYQEFGNSVINGVSQLSAFHHGVGGFAFANIFQSTTLTMGTATGTTGGFVPPSGCNVRIPNIHFSTSNITNYASNNTYNDGTINEYNRYNLSTASAGKVNFSLCNIGSAFFGCASANEFKCYNVGATISIGSAIAGTKTIYHNCCVCVDPLDLAASSQPFHLTDLVNGTEVKDCLAICGAALSNFAMTSSTDVSIIGCISSNAGSGTNISIRGPLYNIVRCKNVVFNNNVAISNLNSTTYPFLTIQTSENVSINNFIVGTQTNTTQTWVSSGITINEFSKNIEIIGMEIISAGLPGRWFIQTDDVIDLRVRCVGLIDDPIDFGTLTDEFITLSGTSSKISIARCWKKNGQTKTFQGVATYANDIEVLNCGADYATFFRAYSLDNYIIKGLHAGSGTPGSTTGIEELYPACYGYQFTDGFRSDVVGFIVCNMKPPSADINYVTITAGNPLFYNNGYLDMTSGDVIEFEMSYFALGHISFPGTYTSVLGVSGWNVNEWTNVTVDFQYDIGSGWNGSWLDARTVSNWTGISVVAATGVKLKYRFTATGTSTSMTMFIIDTVTSLAAQKANWYPIDQITCDITLNGIVVGSRYWIYDSDTSAELAEGTASTTSPEITVICANNTNLLIRVRKSSAATKYFPFKTTAVSNTTSINVAIIQVEDGIAT
;
A
#
# COMPACT_ATOMS: atom_id res chain seq x y z
N MET A 1 5.57 -21.71 -49.93
CA MET A 1 4.52 -21.32 -48.98
C MET A 1 3.30 -20.90 -49.77
N ALA A 2 2.24 -21.71 -49.73
CA ALA A 2 0.95 -21.32 -50.27
C ALA A 2 0.24 -20.47 -49.21
N ASN A 3 -0.23 -19.28 -49.58
CA ASN A 3 -0.99 -18.44 -48.66
C ASN A 3 -2.48 -18.74 -48.85
N TYR A 4 -3.17 -19.22 -47.82
CA TYR A 4 -4.63 -19.37 -47.87
C TYR A 4 -5.30 -18.09 -47.38
N THR A 5 -6.30 -17.63 -48.12
CA THR A 5 -7.11 -16.45 -47.74
C THR A 5 -8.54 -16.87 -47.48
N CYS A 6 -8.96 -16.76 -46.22
CA CYS A 6 -10.31 -17.03 -45.78
C CYS A 6 -11.19 -15.77 -45.91
N THR A 7 -12.31 -15.89 -46.62
CA THR A 7 -13.29 -14.80 -46.85
C THR A 7 -14.70 -15.14 -46.37
N THR A 8 -14.91 -16.36 -45.85
CA THR A 8 -16.17 -16.84 -45.30
C THR A 8 -15.94 -17.54 -43.96
N ASN A 9 -16.97 -17.72 -43.16
CA ASN A 9 -16.86 -18.43 -41.88
C ASN A 9 -16.57 -19.92 -42.11
N MET A 10 -15.56 -20.46 -41.44
CA MET A 10 -15.22 -21.89 -41.50
C MET A 10 -14.31 -22.30 -40.32
N THR A 11 -14.04 -23.59 -40.16
CA THR A 11 -13.08 -24.07 -39.17
C THR A 11 -11.64 -23.97 -39.69
N LEU A 12 -10.66 -23.93 -38.79
CA LEU A 12 -9.24 -23.89 -39.17
C LEU A 12 -8.83 -25.16 -39.95
N GLU A 13 -9.29 -26.34 -39.55
CA GLU A 13 -9.04 -27.57 -40.31
C GLU A 13 -9.66 -27.56 -41.71
N ALA A 14 -10.82 -26.91 -41.87
CA ALA A 14 -11.40 -26.72 -43.19
C ALA A 14 -10.54 -25.77 -44.05
N CYS A 15 -9.91 -24.75 -43.46
CA CYS A 15 -8.92 -23.91 -44.16
C CYS A 15 -7.71 -24.74 -44.59
N ILE A 16 -7.18 -25.59 -43.70
CA ILE A 16 -6.03 -26.45 -43.96
C ILE A 16 -6.32 -27.40 -45.13
N THR A 17 -7.49 -28.05 -45.10
CA THR A 17 -7.89 -29.03 -46.12
C THR A 17 -8.25 -28.37 -47.46
N ALA A 18 -8.97 -27.23 -47.43
CA ALA A 18 -9.39 -26.53 -48.65
C ALA A 18 -8.25 -25.74 -49.31
N GLY A 19 -7.29 -25.27 -48.52
CA GLY A 19 -6.12 -24.48 -48.94
C GLY A 19 -4.88 -25.28 -49.33
N PRO A 20 -5.02 -26.61 -49.55
CA PRO A 20 -4.02 -27.64 -49.19
C PRO A 20 -2.78 -27.13 -48.45
N MET A 21 -2.99 -26.57 -47.25
CA MET A 21 -1.90 -25.97 -46.46
C MET A 21 -0.99 -27.06 -45.88
N VAL A 22 0.31 -26.79 -45.83
CA VAL A 22 1.32 -27.60 -45.12
C VAL A 22 1.97 -26.78 -44.01
N SER A 23 2.69 -27.44 -43.09
CA SER A 23 3.42 -26.76 -42.02
C SER A 23 4.30 -25.62 -42.56
N GLY A 24 4.13 -24.43 -41.98
CA GLY A 24 4.80 -23.18 -42.35
C GLY A 24 4.06 -22.34 -43.40
N ASP A 25 2.92 -22.80 -43.90
CA ASP A 25 2.05 -21.97 -44.75
C ASP A 25 1.32 -20.88 -43.96
N ASN A 26 1.01 -19.77 -44.63
CA ASN A 26 0.38 -18.60 -44.00
C ASN A 26 -1.15 -18.62 -44.16
N LEU A 27 -1.84 -18.10 -43.16
CA LEU A 27 -3.28 -17.91 -43.14
C LEU A 27 -3.61 -16.41 -43.13
N THR A 28 -4.45 -15.96 -44.06
CA THR A 28 -5.05 -14.61 -44.02
C THR A 28 -6.56 -14.72 -43.80
N ILE A 29 -7.11 -13.96 -42.85
CA ILE A 29 -8.53 -13.91 -42.53
C ILE A 29 -9.04 -12.49 -42.83
N ASN A 30 -9.87 -12.35 -43.86
CA ASN A 30 -10.36 -11.04 -44.30
C ASN A 30 -11.71 -10.67 -43.66
N SER A 31 -12.12 -9.42 -43.90
CA SER A 31 -13.39 -8.87 -43.43
C SER A 31 -14.58 -9.79 -43.71
N GLY A 32 -15.43 -9.97 -42.71
CA GLY A 32 -16.62 -10.83 -42.78
C GLY A 32 -16.36 -12.32 -42.55
N ALA A 33 -15.11 -12.76 -42.44
CA ALA A 33 -14.76 -14.14 -42.12
C ALA A 33 -14.41 -14.34 -40.64
N THR A 34 -14.92 -15.42 -40.07
CA THR A 34 -14.51 -15.98 -38.77
C THR A 34 -13.93 -17.36 -39.00
N VAL A 35 -12.65 -17.55 -38.66
CA VAL A 35 -12.03 -18.87 -38.61
C VAL A 35 -12.11 -19.40 -37.18
N THR A 36 -12.76 -20.54 -36.99
CA THR A 36 -12.87 -21.17 -35.67
C THR A 36 -11.86 -22.31 -35.51
N CYS A 37 -11.03 -22.24 -34.49
CA CYS A 37 -10.13 -23.32 -34.06
C CYS A 37 -10.79 -24.07 -32.90
N ASP A 38 -11.29 -25.28 -33.15
CA ASP A 38 -11.99 -26.12 -32.17
C ASP A 38 -11.16 -27.35 -31.76
N ARG A 39 -9.90 -27.44 -32.21
CA ARG A 39 -8.98 -28.55 -31.93
C ARG A 39 -7.55 -28.11 -32.21
N THR A 40 -6.58 -28.87 -31.71
CA THR A 40 -5.16 -28.69 -32.07
C THR A 40 -4.99 -28.75 -33.59
N PRO A 41 -4.41 -27.72 -34.24
CA PRO A 41 -4.18 -27.72 -35.68
C PRO A 41 -3.31 -28.90 -36.12
N SER A 42 -3.66 -29.51 -37.24
CA SER A 42 -2.93 -30.66 -37.82
C SER A 42 -1.57 -30.31 -38.46
N ILE A 43 -1.26 -29.02 -38.57
CA ILE A 43 0.00 -28.49 -39.11
C ILE A 43 0.52 -27.33 -38.24
N LEU A 44 1.78 -26.96 -38.41
CA LEU A 44 2.28 -25.67 -37.92
C LEU A 44 1.76 -24.54 -38.82
N ILE A 45 1.04 -23.60 -38.23
CA ILE A 45 0.66 -22.39 -38.98
C ILE A 45 1.85 -21.42 -38.95
N GLY A 46 2.22 -20.91 -40.13
CA GLY A 46 3.22 -19.85 -40.27
C GLY A 46 2.69 -18.51 -39.75
N VAL A 47 2.66 -17.50 -40.62
CA VAL A 47 2.05 -16.21 -40.29
C VAL A 47 0.52 -16.32 -40.32
N VAL A 48 -0.14 -15.82 -39.28
CA VAL A 48 -1.59 -15.56 -39.30
C VAL A 48 -1.80 -14.06 -39.45
N THR A 49 -2.55 -13.63 -40.47
CA THR A 49 -2.92 -12.22 -40.67
C THR A 49 -4.43 -12.06 -40.59
N ILE A 50 -4.92 -11.31 -39.62
CA ILE A 50 -6.34 -11.03 -39.42
C ILE A 50 -6.62 -9.60 -39.90
N ASN A 51 -7.14 -9.44 -41.11
CA ASN A 51 -7.47 -8.16 -41.72
C ASN A 51 -8.98 -7.90 -41.60
N TYR A 52 -9.42 -7.27 -40.51
CA TYR A 52 -10.84 -6.99 -40.24
C TYR A 52 -11.74 -8.23 -40.12
N GLY A 53 -11.17 -9.44 -40.10
CA GLY A 53 -11.85 -10.70 -39.81
C GLY A 53 -11.67 -11.13 -38.34
N LYS A 54 -11.93 -12.40 -38.04
CA LYS A 54 -11.79 -12.96 -36.70
C LYS A 54 -11.12 -14.33 -36.70
N LEU A 55 -10.13 -14.53 -35.83
CA LEU A 55 -9.69 -15.86 -35.41
C LEU A 55 -10.31 -16.13 -34.03
N PHE A 56 -11.17 -17.14 -33.95
CA PHE A 56 -11.81 -17.56 -32.72
C PHE A 56 -11.27 -18.93 -32.29
N ILE A 57 -10.69 -19.04 -31.11
CA ILE A 57 -10.23 -20.32 -30.53
C ILE A 57 -11.22 -20.75 -29.45
N ASP A 58 -11.95 -21.82 -29.71
CA ASP A 58 -13.06 -22.29 -28.90
C ASP A 58 -12.67 -23.54 -28.10
N GLY A 59 -12.11 -23.31 -26.91
CA GLY A 59 -11.79 -24.38 -25.96
C GLY A 59 -13.02 -24.91 -25.23
N ILE A 60 -14.18 -24.25 -25.31
CA ILE A 60 -15.43 -24.74 -24.71
C ILE A 60 -15.94 -25.93 -25.53
N ASN A 61 -16.08 -25.72 -26.84
CA ASN A 61 -16.65 -26.68 -27.78
C ASN A 61 -15.57 -27.47 -28.55
N ILE A 62 -14.58 -28.02 -27.85
CA ILE A 62 -13.51 -28.81 -28.46
C ILE A 62 -14.09 -29.99 -29.28
N GLY A 63 -13.74 -30.04 -30.56
CA GLY A 63 -14.18 -31.09 -31.48
C GLY A 63 -13.49 -32.44 -31.26
N THR A 64 -12.23 -32.45 -30.80
CA THR A 64 -11.43 -33.66 -30.52
C THR A 64 -10.34 -33.39 -29.48
N GLY A 65 -10.04 -34.36 -28.61
CA GLY A 65 -8.95 -34.28 -27.62
C GLY A 65 -9.37 -33.59 -26.32
N ASN A 66 -8.39 -33.36 -25.44
CA ASN A 66 -8.60 -32.75 -24.13
C ASN A 66 -8.22 -31.25 -24.09
N MET A 67 -7.49 -30.78 -25.10
CA MET A 67 -6.92 -29.43 -25.16
C MET A 67 -6.78 -28.95 -26.62
N ILE A 68 -6.60 -27.65 -26.82
CA ILE A 68 -6.20 -27.04 -28.10
C ILE A 68 -4.78 -26.51 -27.95
N ASN A 69 -3.79 -27.17 -28.59
CA ASN A 69 -2.43 -26.66 -28.63
C ASN A 69 -2.23 -25.90 -29.94
N PHE A 70 -2.35 -24.57 -29.88
CA PHE A 70 -2.07 -23.71 -31.02
C PHE A 70 -0.56 -23.50 -31.15
N VAL A 71 0.08 -24.34 -31.95
CA VAL A 71 1.53 -24.31 -32.19
C VAL A 71 1.83 -23.47 -33.43
N GLY A 72 2.47 -22.31 -33.21
CA GLY A 72 2.97 -21.48 -34.29
C GLY A 72 4.38 -21.87 -34.71
N GLU A 73 4.71 -21.62 -35.97
CA GLU A 73 6.07 -21.82 -36.46
C GLU A 73 7.05 -20.80 -35.84
N TYR A 74 8.26 -21.26 -35.54
CA TYR A 74 9.39 -20.47 -35.05
C TYR A 74 9.58 -19.16 -35.82
N ALA A 75 9.80 -18.07 -35.08
CA ALA A 75 9.96 -16.71 -35.58
C ALA A 75 8.80 -16.17 -36.44
N GLN A 76 7.59 -16.76 -36.37
CA GLN A 76 6.39 -16.25 -37.03
C GLN A 76 5.48 -15.47 -36.08
N THR A 77 4.40 -14.90 -36.61
CA THR A 77 3.55 -13.96 -35.86
C THR A 77 2.07 -14.11 -36.19
N ILE A 78 1.20 -13.95 -35.19
CA ILE A 78 -0.21 -13.59 -35.38
C ILE A 78 -0.30 -12.07 -35.48
N THR A 79 -0.72 -11.55 -36.62
CA THR A 79 -0.91 -10.12 -36.86
C THR A 79 -2.41 -9.79 -36.90
N VAL A 80 -2.88 -8.94 -35.98
CA VAL A 80 -4.29 -8.50 -35.89
C VAL A 80 -4.41 -7.07 -36.38
N ASN A 81 -4.86 -6.86 -37.61
CA ASN A 81 -4.91 -5.55 -38.27
C ASN A 81 -6.30 -4.91 -38.24
N GLY A 82 -6.34 -3.58 -38.16
CA GLY A 82 -7.56 -2.78 -38.34
C GLY A 82 -8.64 -3.11 -37.31
N GLN A 83 -9.81 -3.55 -37.75
CA GLN A 83 -10.88 -4.03 -36.86
C GLN A 83 -10.84 -5.56 -36.65
N GLY A 84 -9.70 -6.19 -36.97
CA GLY A 84 -9.52 -7.63 -36.77
C GLY A 84 -9.59 -8.01 -35.30
N GLU A 85 -9.93 -9.27 -35.05
CA GLU A 85 -10.11 -9.79 -33.70
C GLU A 85 -9.43 -11.15 -33.53
N LEU A 86 -8.60 -11.27 -32.49
CA LEU A 86 -8.17 -12.55 -31.93
C LEU A 86 -8.94 -12.78 -30.64
N ASP A 87 -9.79 -13.80 -30.63
CA ASP A 87 -10.66 -14.13 -29.50
C ASP A 87 -10.43 -15.57 -29.06
N VAL A 88 -10.17 -15.77 -27.77
CA VAL A 88 -9.81 -17.06 -27.20
C VAL A 88 -10.70 -17.31 -26.00
N ASN A 89 -11.42 -18.41 -26.03
CA ASN A 89 -12.36 -18.78 -24.98
C ASN A 89 -12.14 -20.23 -24.54
N GLY A 90 -11.37 -20.40 -23.46
CA GLY A 90 -11.04 -21.71 -22.91
C GLY A 90 -12.00 -22.20 -21.82
N LYS A 91 -11.67 -23.39 -21.29
CA LYS A 91 -12.26 -23.99 -20.09
C LYS A 91 -11.17 -24.63 -19.24
N TRP A 92 -11.48 -24.90 -17.99
CA TRP A 92 -10.59 -25.65 -17.11
C TRP A 92 -10.59 -27.15 -17.46
N TYR A 93 -9.39 -27.72 -17.59
CA TYR A 93 -9.16 -29.17 -17.56
C TYR A 93 -8.76 -29.58 -16.14
N THR A 94 -9.40 -30.60 -15.57
CA THR A 94 -9.07 -31.08 -14.22
C THR A 94 -7.96 -32.12 -14.29
N LEU A 95 -6.81 -31.82 -13.69
CA LEU A 95 -5.65 -32.71 -13.62
C LEU A 95 -5.83 -33.82 -12.59
N GLY A 96 -6.49 -33.51 -11.47
CA GLY A 96 -6.72 -34.43 -10.38
C GLY A 96 -6.90 -33.71 -9.05
N THR A 97 -6.69 -34.43 -7.94
CA THR A 97 -6.72 -33.88 -6.60
C THR A 97 -5.36 -33.97 -5.93
N THR A 98 -5.07 -33.02 -5.05
CA THR A 98 -3.88 -33.09 -4.20
C THR A 98 -3.95 -34.24 -3.21
N ASP A 99 -2.81 -34.81 -2.84
CA ASP A 99 -2.72 -35.84 -1.79
C ASP A 99 -2.27 -35.28 -0.44
N GLY A 100 -1.84 -34.01 -0.41
CA GLY A 100 -1.34 -33.31 0.78
C GLY A 100 0.13 -33.60 1.09
N THR A 101 0.82 -34.34 0.22
CA THR A 101 2.24 -34.66 0.39
C THR A 101 3.13 -33.64 -0.30
N ASN A 102 4.32 -33.45 0.27
CA ASN A 102 5.33 -32.61 -0.35
C ASN A 102 5.92 -33.30 -1.61
N ALA A 103 6.31 -32.52 -2.62
CA ALA A 103 6.74 -33.01 -3.93
C ALA A 103 5.71 -33.89 -4.66
N GLN A 104 4.41 -33.62 -4.49
CA GLN A 104 3.38 -34.33 -5.24
C GLN A 104 3.56 -34.10 -6.75
N VAL A 105 3.47 -35.19 -7.52
CA VAL A 105 3.64 -35.18 -8.97
C VAL A 105 2.31 -35.44 -9.68
N PHE A 106 1.99 -34.58 -10.65
CA PHE A 106 0.87 -34.75 -11.59
C PHE A 106 1.40 -35.14 -12.97
N ASN A 107 0.73 -36.13 -13.57
CA ASN A 107 1.04 -36.59 -14.92
C ASN A 107 0.18 -35.84 -15.95
N LEU A 108 0.84 -35.07 -16.82
CA LEU A 108 0.24 -34.31 -17.91
C LEU A 108 0.11 -35.12 -19.21
N ALA A 109 0.46 -36.41 -19.25
CA ALA A 109 0.38 -37.22 -20.47
C ALA A 109 -1.06 -37.32 -21.01
N THR A 110 -2.08 -37.33 -20.14
CA THR A 110 -3.49 -37.30 -20.56
C THR A 110 -3.94 -35.92 -21.00
N TYR A 111 -3.28 -34.87 -20.51
CA TYR A 111 -3.52 -33.50 -20.92
C TYR A 111 -2.95 -33.23 -22.32
N TYR A 112 -1.68 -33.56 -22.55
CA TYR A 112 -0.99 -33.32 -23.82
C TYR A 112 -1.25 -34.37 -24.91
N ASP A 113 -1.73 -35.59 -24.61
CA ASP A 113 -1.78 -36.71 -25.57
C ASP A 113 -0.40 -37.01 -26.21
N SER A 114 -0.19 -38.23 -26.68
CA SER A 114 0.96 -38.58 -27.52
C SER A 114 1.04 -37.82 -28.85
N SER A 115 -0.04 -37.16 -29.28
CA SER A 115 -0.18 -36.55 -30.61
C SER A 115 0.17 -35.05 -30.67
N PHE A 116 0.50 -34.39 -29.56
CA PHE A 116 0.71 -32.94 -29.52
C PHE A 116 2.08 -32.55 -28.97
N CYS A 117 2.52 -31.33 -29.31
CA CYS A 117 3.76 -30.77 -28.76
C CYS A 117 3.64 -30.60 -27.24
N VAL A 118 4.57 -31.18 -26.48
CA VAL A 118 4.68 -30.92 -25.04
C VAL A 118 5.34 -29.58 -24.83
N ASP A 119 4.72 -28.71 -24.04
CA ASP A 119 5.22 -27.37 -23.75
C ASP A 119 5.24 -27.07 -22.25
N THR A 120 5.77 -25.91 -21.87
CA THR A 120 5.74 -25.45 -20.48
C THR A 120 4.40 -24.86 -20.09
N VAL A 121 3.93 -25.24 -18.91
CA VAL A 121 2.72 -24.69 -18.28
C VAL A 121 3.11 -23.49 -17.42
N PRO A 122 2.64 -22.27 -17.72
CA PRO A 122 2.93 -21.09 -16.89
C PRO A 122 2.04 -20.98 -15.65
N MET A 123 0.77 -21.40 -15.76
CA MET A 123 -0.24 -21.26 -14.69
C MET A 123 -1.09 -22.51 -14.53
N ILE A 124 -1.42 -22.81 -13.27
CA ILE A 124 -2.50 -23.71 -12.87
C ILE A 124 -3.41 -23.01 -11.86
N GLN A 125 -4.59 -23.58 -11.61
CA GLN A 125 -5.42 -23.24 -10.45
C GLN A 125 -5.51 -24.41 -9.48
N VAL A 126 -5.44 -24.09 -8.19
CA VAL A 126 -5.64 -25.05 -7.10
C VAL A 126 -6.77 -24.58 -6.20
N GLU A 127 -7.67 -25.48 -5.84
CA GLU A 127 -8.76 -25.21 -4.90
C GLU A 127 -8.21 -25.06 -3.47
N THR A 128 -8.01 -23.83 -3.00
CA THR A 128 -7.32 -23.55 -1.73
C THR A 128 -8.23 -23.02 -0.63
N GLY A 129 -9.54 -22.85 -0.89
CA GLY A 129 -10.50 -22.37 0.10
C GLY A 129 -10.42 -23.12 1.43
N ARG A 130 -10.30 -22.35 2.52
CA ARG A 130 -10.33 -22.88 3.89
C ARG A 130 -11.38 -22.17 4.70
N ARG A 131 -12.19 -22.95 5.40
CA ARG A 131 -13.05 -22.47 6.46
C ARG A 131 -12.31 -22.51 7.79
N LEU A 132 -12.41 -21.39 8.50
CA LEU A 132 -11.83 -21.17 9.82
C LEU A 132 -12.97 -20.87 10.80
N ASP A 133 -13.38 -21.88 11.56
CA ASP A 133 -14.29 -21.69 12.68
C ASP A 133 -13.57 -20.98 13.82
N PHE A 134 -14.25 -20.05 14.48
CA PHE A 134 -13.65 -19.25 15.54
C PHE A 134 -14.61 -19.02 16.72
N ASN A 135 -14.04 -18.73 17.89
CA ASN A 135 -14.73 -18.30 19.11
C ASN A 135 -14.11 -17.01 19.65
N ASN A 136 -14.72 -16.44 20.70
CA ASN A 136 -14.17 -15.30 21.46
C ASN A 136 -13.84 -14.07 20.59
N SER A 137 -14.56 -13.88 19.49
CA SER A 137 -14.29 -12.78 18.58
C SER A 137 -14.50 -11.43 19.27
N SER A 138 -13.55 -10.51 19.11
CA SER A 138 -13.61 -9.16 19.66
C SER A 138 -13.12 -8.14 18.63
N GLY A 139 -13.54 -6.87 18.74
CA GLY A 139 -13.19 -5.81 17.79
C GLY A 139 -14.19 -5.63 16.65
N ILE A 140 -13.74 -5.07 15.52
CA ILE A 140 -14.60 -4.80 14.35
C ILE A 140 -14.73 -6.04 13.48
N THR A 141 -15.96 -6.44 13.13
CA THR A 141 -16.18 -7.59 12.26
C THR A 141 -15.40 -7.45 10.93
N PRO A 142 -14.63 -8.48 10.53
CA PRO A 142 -13.93 -8.49 9.25
C PRO A 142 -14.89 -8.41 8.06
N GLU A 143 -14.39 -7.99 6.91
CA GLU A 143 -15.10 -7.99 5.63
C GLU A 143 -14.43 -8.88 4.59
N VAL A 144 -15.11 -9.09 3.46
CA VAL A 144 -14.50 -9.69 2.27
C VAL A 144 -13.31 -8.83 1.84
N ASP A 145 -12.23 -9.47 1.41
CA ASP A 145 -10.94 -8.88 1.02
C ASP A 145 -10.02 -8.39 2.15
N ASP A 146 -10.48 -8.42 3.41
CA ASP A 146 -9.57 -8.27 4.54
C ASP A 146 -8.58 -9.43 4.62
N TRP A 147 -7.43 -9.18 5.27
CA TRP A 147 -6.41 -10.20 5.50
C TRP A 147 -6.40 -10.63 6.96
N ILE A 148 -6.40 -11.95 7.16
CA ILE A 148 -6.15 -12.57 8.47
C ILE A 148 -4.67 -12.87 8.63
N PHE A 149 -4.21 -12.85 9.87
CA PHE A 149 -2.85 -13.21 10.26
C PHE A 149 -2.87 -13.98 11.58
N LYS A 150 -1.95 -14.92 11.76
CA LYS A 150 -1.67 -15.50 13.08
C LYS A 150 -1.01 -14.44 13.96
N THR A 151 -1.57 -14.16 15.13
CA THR A 151 -1.10 -13.04 15.98
C THR A 151 0.34 -13.19 16.44
N SER A 152 0.78 -14.41 16.79
CA SER A 152 2.08 -14.62 17.44
C SER A 152 3.29 -14.26 16.58
N ASP A 153 3.21 -14.48 15.27
CA ASP A 153 4.38 -14.39 14.37
C ASP A 153 4.07 -13.88 12.96
N ARG A 154 2.80 -13.75 12.59
CA ARG A 154 2.33 -13.33 11.25
C ARG A 154 2.91 -14.14 10.10
N THR A 155 3.34 -15.37 10.36
CA THR A 155 3.87 -16.29 9.34
C THR A 155 2.74 -16.97 8.57
N ILE A 156 1.57 -17.10 9.20
CA ILE A 156 0.35 -17.60 8.58
C ILE A 156 -0.58 -16.43 8.29
N MET A 157 -1.03 -16.33 7.04
CA MET A 157 -1.99 -15.32 6.59
C MET A 157 -2.90 -15.88 5.50
N GLY A 158 -4.02 -15.21 5.26
CA GLY A 158 -4.98 -15.53 4.20
C GLY A 158 -5.93 -14.37 3.95
N ARG A 159 -6.49 -14.30 2.74
CA ARG A 159 -7.46 -13.26 2.35
C ARG A 159 -8.88 -13.80 2.49
N ILE A 160 -9.73 -13.06 3.17
CA ILE A 160 -11.13 -13.42 3.40
C ILE A 160 -11.91 -13.32 2.09
N VAL A 161 -12.69 -14.35 1.79
CA VAL A 161 -13.63 -14.39 0.66
C VAL A 161 -15.08 -14.48 1.12
N GLU A 162 -15.34 -14.99 2.33
CA GLU A 162 -16.68 -15.02 2.93
C GLU A 162 -16.59 -14.78 4.44
N VAL A 163 -17.56 -14.06 5.00
CA VAL A 163 -17.65 -13.73 6.44
C VAL A 163 -18.95 -14.25 7.00
N HIS A 164 -18.86 -15.03 8.08
CA HIS A 164 -20.00 -15.49 8.87
C HIS A 164 -19.81 -15.14 10.34
N SER A 165 -20.87 -15.27 11.13
CA SER A 165 -20.85 -14.91 12.56
C SER A 165 -19.95 -15.80 13.42
N THR A 166 -19.61 -17.00 12.94
CA THR A 166 -18.81 -17.99 13.70
C THR A 166 -17.67 -18.60 12.88
N TYR A 167 -17.53 -18.22 11.61
CA TYR A 167 -16.46 -18.72 10.76
C TYR A 167 -16.12 -17.75 9.62
N LEU A 168 -14.91 -17.87 9.09
CA LEU A 168 -14.45 -17.18 7.89
C LEU A 168 -14.14 -18.20 6.81
N VAL A 169 -14.34 -17.86 5.53
CA VAL A 169 -13.73 -18.59 4.42
C VAL A 169 -12.60 -17.73 3.87
N VAL A 170 -11.41 -18.33 3.77
CA VAL A 170 -10.19 -17.65 3.31
C VAL A 170 -9.60 -18.36 2.10
N LYS A 171 -9.02 -17.57 1.20
CA LYS A 171 -8.07 -18.01 0.17
C LYS A 171 -6.65 -17.63 0.59
N PHE A 172 -5.65 -18.25 -0.03
CA PHE A 172 -4.23 -17.98 0.22
C PHE A 172 -3.72 -18.32 1.62
N LEU A 173 -4.40 -19.22 2.34
CA LEU A 173 -3.93 -19.60 3.67
C LEU A 173 -2.58 -20.31 3.58
N THR A 174 -1.54 -19.70 4.12
CA THR A 174 -0.13 -20.08 3.90
C THR A 174 0.40 -21.21 4.78
N GLY A 175 -0.38 -21.66 5.74
CA GLY A 175 -0.02 -22.70 6.70
C GLY A 175 -1.26 -23.23 7.40
N THR A 176 -1.06 -24.07 8.42
CA THR A 176 -2.15 -24.63 9.23
C THR A 176 -2.26 -23.91 10.56
N LEU A 177 -3.49 -23.57 10.93
CA LEU A 177 -3.80 -22.97 12.22
C LEU A 177 -4.20 -24.08 13.21
N ALA A 178 -3.60 -24.07 14.39
CA ALA A 178 -3.97 -24.97 15.47
C ALA A 178 -5.23 -24.48 16.19
N ASN A 179 -5.92 -25.39 16.89
CA ASN A 179 -6.93 -24.98 17.87
C ASN A 179 -6.29 -24.05 18.89
N THR A 180 -7.02 -23.01 19.28
CA THR A 180 -6.57 -21.92 20.17
C THR A 180 -5.48 -21.00 19.60
N ASP A 181 -5.07 -21.17 18.34
CA ASP A 181 -4.30 -20.09 17.69
C ASP A 181 -5.19 -18.84 17.63
N GLU A 182 -4.66 -17.71 18.07
CA GLU A 182 -5.33 -16.43 17.89
C GLU A 182 -5.02 -15.90 16.48
N ILE A 183 -6.07 -15.56 15.75
CA ILE A 183 -5.99 -14.84 14.48
C ILE A 183 -6.41 -13.40 14.67
N HIS A 184 -5.82 -12.51 13.87
CA HIS A 184 -6.20 -11.11 13.83
C HIS A 184 -6.42 -10.61 12.41
N VAL A 185 -7.28 -9.60 12.32
CA VAL A 185 -7.48 -8.77 11.13
C VAL A 185 -7.20 -7.33 11.54
N ARG A 186 -6.48 -6.60 10.69
CA ARG A 186 -6.39 -5.15 10.79
C ARG A 186 -7.17 -4.53 9.66
N LYS A 187 -8.11 -3.65 10.03
CA LYS A 187 -9.01 -3.03 9.08
C LYS A 187 -8.90 -1.52 9.15
N ILE A 188 -8.81 -0.89 7.98
CA ILE A 188 -8.98 0.55 7.83
C ILE A 188 -10.49 0.82 7.86
N ILE A 189 -10.95 1.66 8.79
CA ILE A 189 -12.39 1.80 9.08
C ILE A 189 -12.99 3.09 8.52
N ASP A 190 -12.28 4.20 8.65
CA ASP A 190 -12.60 5.50 8.07
C ASP A 190 -11.35 6.38 8.16
N ASN A 191 -10.98 7.04 7.07
CA ASN A 191 -9.81 7.92 6.95
C ASN A 191 -9.96 9.26 7.72
N ASN A 192 -11.13 9.53 8.30
CA ASN A 192 -11.44 10.84 8.87
C ASN A 192 -11.88 10.82 10.35
N GLY A 193 -11.71 9.70 11.07
CA GLY A 193 -12.11 9.55 12.48
C GLY A 193 -10.97 9.62 13.51
N PRO A 194 -11.26 9.57 14.83
CA PRO A 194 -10.24 9.45 15.88
C PRO A 194 -9.49 8.11 15.80
N ASP A 195 -10.05 7.07 15.19
CA ASP A 195 -9.36 5.82 14.84
C ASP A 195 -9.42 5.59 13.33
N LEU A 196 -8.28 5.45 12.65
CA LEU A 196 -8.25 5.14 11.22
C LEU A 196 -8.13 3.63 10.96
N GLN A 197 -7.66 2.89 11.96
CA GLN A 197 -7.44 1.45 11.88
C GLN A 197 -7.91 0.81 13.18
N LYS A 198 -8.61 -0.31 13.06
CA LYS A 198 -8.97 -1.15 14.22
C LYS A 198 -8.59 -2.59 13.97
N SER A 199 -8.43 -3.32 15.06
CA SER A 199 -8.19 -4.75 15.04
C SER A 199 -9.47 -5.53 15.31
N TRP A 200 -9.45 -6.77 14.84
CA TRP A 200 -10.31 -7.84 15.24
C TRP A 200 -9.45 -9.02 15.63
N THR A 201 -9.82 -9.73 16.69
CA THR A 201 -9.16 -10.97 17.09
C THR A 201 -10.19 -12.05 17.35
N ALA A 202 -9.81 -13.31 17.12
CA ALA A 202 -10.59 -14.47 17.52
C ALA A 202 -9.69 -15.71 17.71
N ASP A 203 -10.18 -16.64 18.53
CA ASP A 203 -9.51 -17.92 18.76
C ASP A 203 -10.02 -18.97 17.77
N ILE A 204 -9.11 -19.64 17.06
CA ILE A 204 -9.46 -20.75 16.16
C ILE A 204 -10.09 -21.90 16.94
N ASN A 205 -11.25 -22.36 16.46
CA ASN A 205 -12.03 -23.47 17.01
C ASN A 205 -12.34 -24.53 15.94
N ASN A 206 -11.34 -24.88 15.14
CA ASN A 206 -11.42 -25.95 14.17
C ASN A 206 -11.22 -27.30 14.87
N ALA A 207 -12.24 -27.80 15.59
CA ALA A 207 -12.19 -29.11 16.26
C ALA A 207 -11.80 -30.28 15.32
N SER A 208 -11.91 -30.07 14.00
CA SER A 208 -11.58 -31.02 12.93
C SER A 208 -10.30 -30.68 12.13
N GLY A 209 -9.57 -29.60 12.47
CA GLY A 209 -8.51 -29.01 11.63
C GLY A 209 -9.05 -28.14 10.50
N ASP A 210 -8.16 -27.64 9.63
CA ASP A 210 -8.53 -26.78 8.48
C ASP A 210 -9.58 -27.44 7.57
N ILE A 211 -10.78 -26.87 7.51
CA ILE A 211 -11.89 -27.41 6.71
C ILE A 211 -11.73 -26.90 5.27
N LYS A 212 -11.61 -27.80 4.30
CA LYS A 212 -11.60 -27.43 2.87
C LYS A 212 -12.97 -26.88 2.46
N GLU A 213 -12.98 -25.72 1.82
CA GLU A 213 -14.16 -25.16 1.14
C GLU A 213 -14.08 -25.39 -0.37
N THR A 214 -15.21 -25.81 -0.95
CA THR A 214 -15.28 -26.18 -2.37
C THR A 214 -15.57 -24.95 -3.22
N GLY A 215 -14.93 -24.84 -4.39
CA GLY A 215 -15.20 -23.80 -5.38
C GLY A 215 -14.33 -22.54 -5.26
N ILE A 216 -13.45 -22.45 -4.27
CA ILE A 216 -12.53 -21.32 -4.08
C ILE A 216 -11.13 -21.68 -4.60
N TYR A 217 -10.73 -21.05 -5.71
CA TYR A 217 -9.47 -21.33 -6.42
C TYR A 217 -8.43 -20.23 -6.20
N GLN A 218 -7.17 -20.61 -6.39
CA GLN A 218 -6.00 -19.73 -6.41
C GLN A 218 -5.09 -20.11 -7.57
N GLU A 219 -4.53 -19.10 -8.24
CA GLU A 219 -3.51 -19.23 -9.26
C GLU A 219 -2.16 -19.62 -8.63
N PHE A 220 -1.47 -20.55 -9.29
CA PHE A 220 -0.07 -20.86 -8.99
C PHE A 220 0.74 -20.62 -10.26
N GLY A 221 1.95 -20.09 -10.11
CA GLY A 221 2.88 -19.82 -11.21
C GLY A 221 4.01 -20.85 -11.33
N ASN A 222 4.53 -21.04 -12.53
CA ASN A 222 5.71 -21.90 -12.72
C ASN A 222 6.97 -21.24 -12.13
N SER A 223 7.81 -22.02 -11.46
CA SER A 223 9.04 -21.58 -10.80
C SER A 223 10.31 -22.09 -11.48
N VAL A 224 10.21 -22.77 -12.61
CA VAL A 224 11.39 -23.25 -13.33
C VAL A 224 12.13 -22.07 -13.95
N ILE A 225 13.46 -22.09 -13.86
CA ILE A 225 14.37 -21.12 -14.49
C ILE A 225 15.53 -21.89 -15.10
N ASN A 226 15.82 -21.66 -16.38
CA ASN A 226 16.89 -22.34 -17.10
C ASN A 226 16.83 -23.87 -16.92
N GLY A 227 15.62 -24.43 -17.04
CA GLY A 227 15.36 -25.87 -16.84
C GLY A 227 15.48 -26.38 -15.40
N VAL A 228 15.77 -25.53 -14.41
CA VAL A 228 15.93 -25.90 -12.99
C VAL A 228 14.77 -25.38 -12.15
N SER A 229 14.15 -26.27 -11.38
CA SER A 229 13.11 -25.87 -10.41
C SER A 229 13.66 -24.95 -9.33
N GLN A 230 12.98 -23.82 -9.10
CA GLN A 230 13.29 -22.89 -8.01
C GLN A 230 12.30 -23.00 -6.84
N LEU A 231 11.52 -24.09 -6.71
CA LEU A 231 10.53 -24.22 -5.64
C LEU A 231 11.12 -24.02 -4.23
N SER A 232 12.35 -24.50 -3.99
CA SER A 232 13.05 -24.31 -2.71
C SER A 232 13.55 -22.88 -2.47
N ALA A 233 13.58 -22.05 -3.51
CA ALA A 233 13.99 -20.66 -3.44
C ALA A 233 12.81 -19.71 -3.17
N PHE A 234 11.57 -20.18 -3.24
CA PHE A 234 10.38 -19.39 -2.89
C PHE A 234 10.05 -19.54 -1.41
N HIS A 235 9.73 -18.40 -0.76
CA HIS A 235 9.36 -18.34 0.65
C HIS A 235 8.20 -19.28 0.97
N HIS A 236 8.25 -19.95 2.12
CA HIS A 236 7.08 -20.64 2.61
C HIS A 236 5.95 -19.66 2.90
N GLY A 237 4.80 -19.87 2.27
CA GLY A 237 3.62 -19.03 2.45
C GLY A 237 3.25 -18.26 1.20
N VAL A 238 2.96 -16.95 1.27
CA VAL A 238 2.30 -16.23 0.15
C VAL A 238 3.21 -16.16 -1.08
N GLY A 239 4.54 -16.11 -0.88
CA GLY A 239 5.49 -16.23 -1.97
C GLY A 239 5.64 -17.65 -2.55
N GLY A 240 5.00 -18.64 -1.94
CA GLY A 240 5.14 -20.06 -2.26
C GLY A 240 4.06 -20.62 -3.18
N PHE A 241 3.13 -19.81 -3.72
CA PHE A 241 2.13 -20.23 -4.70
C PHE A 241 2.75 -20.51 -6.08
N ALA A 242 3.64 -21.49 -6.10
CA ALA A 242 4.40 -21.88 -7.26
C ALA A 242 4.42 -23.40 -7.43
N PHE A 243 4.57 -23.84 -8.67
CA PHE A 243 4.80 -25.24 -9.05
C PHE A 243 6.03 -25.31 -9.96
N ALA A 244 6.49 -26.52 -10.27
CA ALA A 244 7.53 -26.74 -11.26
C ALA A 244 7.00 -27.59 -12.41
N ASN A 245 7.03 -27.04 -13.62
CA ASN A 245 6.89 -27.79 -14.86
C ASN A 245 8.06 -27.43 -15.76
N ILE A 246 9.01 -28.36 -15.87
CA ILE A 246 10.18 -28.18 -16.73
C ILE A 246 9.70 -28.15 -18.18
N PHE A 247 10.39 -27.38 -19.02
CA PHE A 247 10.11 -27.32 -20.45
C PHE A 247 10.07 -28.73 -21.07
N GLN A 248 9.06 -28.99 -21.90
CA GLN A 248 8.83 -30.27 -22.57
C GLN A 248 8.63 -31.45 -21.60
N SER A 249 8.25 -31.18 -20.36
CA SER A 249 7.96 -32.19 -19.36
C SER A 249 6.45 -32.47 -19.29
N THR A 250 6.09 -33.76 -19.29
CA THR A 250 4.75 -34.22 -18.94
C THR A 250 4.54 -34.33 -17.43
N THR A 251 5.43 -33.75 -16.63
CA THR A 251 5.43 -33.85 -15.18
C THR A 251 5.31 -32.45 -14.58
N LEU A 252 4.34 -32.29 -13.69
CA LEU A 252 4.18 -31.10 -12.86
C LEU A 252 4.39 -31.49 -11.40
N THR A 253 5.23 -30.75 -10.68
CA THR A 253 5.52 -30.98 -9.26
C THR A 253 5.03 -29.81 -8.42
N MET A 254 4.35 -30.10 -7.30
CA MET A 254 3.96 -29.12 -6.29
C MET A 254 4.67 -29.39 -4.97
N GLY A 255 4.97 -28.32 -4.23
CA GLY A 255 5.80 -28.40 -3.03
C GLY A 255 7.27 -28.71 -3.34
N THR A 256 8.11 -28.71 -2.31
CA THR A 256 9.53 -29.02 -2.44
C THR A 256 9.86 -30.50 -2.28
N ALA A 257 11.06 -30.89 -2.70
CA ALA A 257 11.60 -32.19 -2.35
C ALA A 257 11.72 -32.33 -0.82
N THR A 258 11.47 -33.54 -0.31
CA THR A 258 11.59 -33.90 1.12
C THR A 258 12.91 -33.38 1.71
N GLY A 259 12.83 -32.53 2.74
CA GLY A 259 13.99 -31.95 3.43
C GLY A 259 14.43 -30.55 2.94
N THR A 260 13.70 -29.90 2.03
CA THR A 260 13.97 -28.51 1.62
C THR A 260 12.82 -27.56 1.95
N THR A 261 13.18 -26.36 2.37
CA THR A 261 12.29 -25.35 2.94
C THR A 261 11.83 -24.37 1.83
N GLY A 262 10.85 -24.75 0.99
CA GLY A 262 10.19 -23.80 0.07
C GLY A 262 8.86 -24.30 -0.53
N GLY A 263 8.17 -23.42 -1.25
CA GLY A 263 6.89 -23.72 -1.92
C GLY A 263 5.70 -23.96 -0.97
N PHE A 264 4.48 -23.83 -1.52
CA PHE A 264 3.23 -24.13 -0.82
C PHE A 264 2.78 -25.56 -1.12
N VAL A 265 2.39 -26.30 -0.07
CA VAL A 265 1.83 -27.65 -0.18
C VAL A 265 0.33 -27.56 0.12
N PRO A 266 -0.54 -27.67 -0.90
CA PRO A 266 -1.97 -27.66 -0.66
C PRO A 266 -2.39 -28.92 0.11
N PRO A 267 -3.26 -28.79 1.14
CA PRO A 267 -3.88 -29.93 1.81
C PRO A 267 -4.50 -30.95 0.86
N SER A 268 -4.69 -32.18 1.33
CA SER A 268 -5.26 -33.27 0.53
C SER A 268 -6.68 -32.96 0.01
N GLY A 269 -7.01 -33.50 -1.16
CA GLY A 269 -8.34 -33.41 -1.77
C GLY A 269 -8.62 -32.11 -2.53
N CYS A 270 -7.66 -31.22 -2.73
CA CYS A 270 -7.84 -29.97 -3.47
C CYS A 270 -7.82 -30.23 -4.98
N ASN A 271 -8.83 -29.75 -5.72
CA ASN A 271 -8.83 -29.89 -7.17
C ASN A 271 -7.71 -29.05 -7.81
N VAL A 272 -6.98 -29.67 -8.73
CA VAL A 272 -5.95 -29.00 -9.55
C VAL A 272 -6.42 -28.93 -10.99
N ARG A 273 -6.32 -27.75 -11.58
CA ARG A 273 -6.83 -27.45 -12.93
C ARG A 273 -5.84 -26.67 -13.76
N ILE A 274 -5.89 -26.87 -15.06
CA ILE A 274 -5.06 -26.18 -16.05
C ILE A 274 -5.98 -25.64 -17.16
N PRO A 275 -5.73 -24.44 -17.72
CA PRO A 275 -6.47 -23.99 -18.89
C PRO A 275 -6.25 -24.95 -20.06
N ASN A 276 -7.30 -25.22 -20.84
CA ASN A 276 -7.23 -26.21 -21.92
C ASN A 276 -6.81 -25.66 -23.29
N ILE A 277 -6.44 -24.38 -23.38
CA ILE A 277 -5.87 -23.77 -24.58
C ILE A 277 -4.42 -23.43 -24.28
N HIS A 278 -3.54 -23.85 -25.17
CA HIS A 278 -2.10 -23.60 -25.09
C HIS A 278 -1.59 -22.91 -26.35
N PHE A 279 -0.75 -21.91 -26.18
CA PHE A 279 0.04 -21.32 -27.25
C PHE A 279 1.49 -21.72 -27.10
N SER A 280 2.05 -22.27 -28.17
CA SER A 280 3.39 -22.84 -28.17
C SER A 280 4.15 -22.42 -29.44
N THR A 281 5.47 -22.46 -29.35
CA THR A 281 6.38 -22.26 -30.49
C THR A 281 7.01 -23.61 -30.88
N SER A 282 7.05 -23.94 -32.17
CA SER A 282 7.85 -25.06 -32.66
C SER A 282 8.43 -24.82 -34.04
N ASN A 283 9.43 -25.62 -34.44
CA ASN A 283 9.88 -25.70 -35.82
C ASN A 283 9.40 -27.03 -36.44
N ILE A 284 9.58 -27.19 -37.76
CA ILE A 284 9.10 -28.37 -38.49
C ILE A 284 9.64 -29.69 -37.89
N THR A 285 10.92 -29.74 -37.53
CA THR A 285 11.58 -30.95 -36.99
C THR A 285 11.03 -31.35 -35.62
N ASN A 286 10.91 -30.38 -34.72
CA ASN A 286 10.43 -30.58 -33.37
C ASN A 286 8.94 -30.91 -33.37
N TYR A 287 8.13 -30.22 -34.18
CA TYR A 287 6.71 -30.52 -34.32
C TYR A 287 6.46 -31.93 -34.85
N ALA A 288 7.21 -32.39 -35.86
CA ALA A 288 7.14 -33.76 -36.36
C ALA A 288 7.52 -34.82 -35.30
N SER A 289 8.25 -34.39 -34.26
CA SER A 289 8.63 -35.20 -33.10
C SER A 289 7.71 -34.95 -31.89
N ASN A 290 6.57 -34.28 -32.09
CA ASN A 290 5.62 -33.87 -31.05
C ASN A 290 6.28 -33.06 -29.94
N ASN A 291 7.09 -32.07 -30.32
CA ASN A 291 7.87 -31.27 -29.39
C ASN A 291 7.85 -29.77 -29.74
N THR A 292 7.98 -28.90 -28.74
CA THR A 292 8.18 -27.46 -28.95
C THR A 292 9.63 -27.14 -29.33
N TYR A 293 9.90 -25.90 -29.71
CA TYR A 293 11.25 -25.46 -30.06
C TYR A 293 11.85 -24.58 -28.98
N ASN A 294 13.14 -24.79 -28.74
CA ASN A 294 14.03 -23.91 -27.99
C ASN A 294 15.42 -24.02 -28.65
N ASP A 295 16.01 -22.91 -29.07
CA ASP A 295 17.34 -22.90 -29.69
C ASP A 295 18.51 -23.03 -28.69
N GLY A 296 18.21 -23.03 -27.39
CA GLY A 296 19.19 -23.16 -26.29
C GLY A 296 20.04 -21.89 -26.09
N THR A 297 19.68 -20.78 -26.72
CA THR A 297 20.37 -19.50 -26.55
C THR A 297 19.72 -18.64 -25.46
N ILE A 298 20.55 -17.92 -24.70
CA ILE A 298 20.15 -17.05 -23.58
C ILE A 298 19.43 -15.75 -24.01
N ASN A 299 18.93 -15.67 -25.24
CA ASN A 299 18.32 -14.48 -25.83
C ASN A 299 17.34 -14.91 -26.94
N GLU A 300 16.33 -15.70 -26.59
CA GLU A 300 15.41 -16.26 -27.57
C GLU A 300 14.37 -15.22 -28.04
N TYR A 301 14.74 -14.38 -28.99
CA TYR A 301 13.85 -13.40 -29.65
C TYR A 301 12.94 -14.03 -30.73
N ASN A 302 13.05 -15.33 -30.98
CA ASN A 302 12.52 -15.98 -32.17
C ASN A 302 11.27 -16.83 -31.88
N ARG A 303 10.43 -16.37 -30.95
CA ARG A 303 9.20 -17.07 -30.55
C ARG A 303 8.05 -16.78 -31.49
N TYR A 304 7.03 -17.62 -31.41
CA TYR A 304 5.74 -17.29 -32.01
C TYR A 304 5.13 -16.09 -31.28
N ASN A 305 4.95 -14.99 -32.02
CA ASN A 305 4.66 -13.69 -31.44
C ASN A 305 3.24 -13.19 -31.79
N LEU A 306 2.76 -12.21 -31.03
CA LEU A 306 1.57 -11.42 -31.33
C LEU A 306 1.96 -10.01 -31.78
N SER A 307 1.40 -9.59 -32.91
CA SER A 307 1.41 -8.22 -33.38
C SER A 307 -0.02 -7.75 -33.61
N THR A 308 -0.26 -6.50 -33.31
CA THR A 308 -1.55 -5.82 -33.49
C THR A 308 -1.45 -4.71 -34.54
N ALA A 309 -0.25 -4.47 -35.09
CA ALA A 309 0.01 -3.41 -36.08
C ALA A 309 -0.63 -2.06 -35.70
N SER A 310 -0.65 -1.72 -34.41
CA SER A 310 -1.27 -0.52 -33.84
C SER A 310 -2.79 -0.41 -33.95
N ALA A 311 -3.49 -1.52 -34.21
CA ALA A 311 -4.94 -1.64 -34.28
C ALA A 311 -5.38 -3.03 -33.78
N GLY A 312 -6.63 -3.45 -34.00
CA GLY A 312 -7.06 -4.82 -33.67
C GLY A 312 -7.39 -5.08 -32.20
N LYS A 313 -8.20 -6.11 -31.98
CA LYS A 313 -8.71 -6.51 -30.66
C LYS A 313 -8.16 -7.86 -30.27
N VAL A 314 -7.73 -7.98 -29.02
CA VAL A 314 -7.19 -9.21 -28.45
C VAL A 314 -7.91 -9.51 -27.14
N ASN A 315 -8.62 -10.63 -27.12
CA ASN A 315 -9.39 -11.09 -25.97
C ASN A 315 -8.95 -12.51 -25.62
N PHE A 316 -8.31 -12.66 -24.46
CA PHE A 316 -7.86 -13.93 -23.93
C PHE A 316 -8.67 -14.31 -22.70
N SER A 317 -9.27 -15.50 -22.73
CA SER A 317 -9.95 -16.10 -21.59
C SER A 317 -9.52 -17.55 -21.43
N LEU A 318 -9.05 -17.92 -20.24
CA LEU A 318 -8.72 -19.31 -19.86
C LEU A 318 -7.75 -19.98 -20.84
N CYS A 319 -6.56 -19.39 -21.01
CA CYS A 319 -5.49 -19.96 -21.83
C CYS A 319 -4.13 -19.80 -21.17
N ASN A 320 -3.18 -20.62 -21.61
CA ASN A 320 -1.78 -20.55 -21.20
C ASN A 320 -0.92 -20.22 -22.42
N ILE A 321 -0.12 -19.16 -22.31
CA ILE A 321 0.88 -18.75 -23.28
C ILE A 321 2.20 -19.36 -22.80
N GLY A 322 2.50 -20.56 -23.28
CA GLY A 322 3.66 -21.35 -22.89
C GLY A 322 4.95 -20.78 -23.47
N SER A 323 5.53 -21.46 -24.44
CA SER A 323 6.74 -21.01 -25.18
C SER A 323 6.49 -19.92 -26.22
N ALA A 324 5.23 -19.49 -26.41
CA ALA A 324 4.90 -18.32 -27.23
C ALA A 324 5.14 -17.01 -26.45
N PHE A 325 5.07 -15.86 -27.13
CA PHE A 325 5.22 -14.54 -26.51
C PHE A 325 4.17 -13.57 -27.02
N PHE A 326 3.21 -13.16 -26.19
CA PHE A 326 2.11 -12.28 -26.61
C PHE A 326 2.13 -10.91 -25.92
N GLY A 327 3.26 -10.21 -26.06
CA GLY A 327 3.37 -8.77 -25.82
C GLY A 327 3.26 -8.00 -27.13
N CYS A 328 2.47 -6.93 -27.17
CA CYS A 328 2.35 -6.05 -28.33
C CYS A 328 2.62 -4.58 -27.99
N ALA A 329 3.03 -3.80 -28.99
CA ALA A 329 3.34 -2.38 -28.78
C ALA A 329 2.07 -1.52 -28.66
N SER A 330 1.01 -1.83 -29.42
CA SER A 330 -0.23 -1.04 -29.39
C SER A 330 -1.42 -1.82 -29.93
N ALA A 331 -2.55 -1.84 -29.22
CA ALA A 331 -3.79 -2.51 -29.64
C ALA A 331 -4.96 -1.52 -29.66
N ASN A 332 -6.08 -1.86 -30.30
CA ASN A 332 -7.33 -1.15 -30.05
C ASN A 332 -7.98 -1.61 -28.73
N GLU A 333 -7.93 -2.90 -28.44
CA GLU A 333 -8.44 -3.51 -27.19
C GLU A 333 -7.52 -4.68 -26.80
N PHE A 334 -7.20 -4.80 -25.50
CA PHE A 334 -6.43 -5.91 -24.96
C PHE A 334 -7.00 -6.33 -23.61
N LYS A 335 -7.54 -7.54 -23.52
CA LYS A 335 -8.16 -8.09 -22.30
C LYS A 335 -7.69 -9.50 -22.02
N CYS A 336 -7.33 -9.77 -20.78
CA CYS A 336 -6.91 -11.08 -20.29
C CYS A 336 -7.70 -11.47 -19.04
N TYR A 337 -8.31 -12.64 -19.06
CA TYR A 337 -9.02 -13.24 -17.93
C TYR A 337 -8.52 -14.67 -17.71
N ASN A 338 -7.98 -14.97 -16.53
CA ASN A 338 -7.44 -16.31 -16.21
C ASN A 338 -6.39 -16.79 -17.23
N VAL A 339 -5.44 -15.91 -17.53
CA VAL A 339 -4.37 -16.18 -18.50
C VAL A 339 -3.06 -16.43 -17.78
N GLY A 340 -2.44 -17.56 -18.06
CA GLY A 340 -1.06 -17.83 -17.67
C GLY A 340 -0.10 -17.46 -18.80
N ALA A 341 1.05 -16.89 -18.49
CA ALA A 341 2.08 -16.65 -19.48
C ALA A 341 3.49 -16.82 -18.93
N THR A 342 4.39 -17.30 -19.78
CA THR A 342 5.82 -17.15 -19.52
C THR A 342 6.24 -15.73 -19.90
N ILE A 343 7.10 -15.13 -19.07
CA ILE A 343 7.77 -13.84 -19.30
C ILE A 343 6.87 -12.61 -19.20
N SER A 344 6.00 -12.37 -20.17
CA SER A 344 5.16 -11.18 -20.18
C SER A 344 3.90 -11.31 -21.02
N ILE A 345 2.92 -10.48 -20.69
CA ILE A 345 1.70 -10.28 -21.46
C ILE A 345 1.35 -8.81 -21.49
N GLY A 346 0.69 -8.41 -22.59
CA GLY A 346 0.00 -7.14 -22.61
C GLY A 346 0.17 -6.31 -23.86
N SER A 347 -0.36 -5.10 -23.77
CA SER A 347 -0.14 -4.02 -24.72
C SER A 347 0.53 -2.84 -24.04
N ALA A 348 1.46 -2.18 -24.72
CA ALA A 348 2.09 -0.97 -24.20
C ALA A 348 1.26 0.31 -24.39
N ILE A 349 0.21 0.29 -25.23
CA ILE A 349 -0.82 1.34 -25.35
C ILE A 349 -2.08 0.67 -25.93
N ALA A 350 -3.27 0.95 -25.39
CA ALA A 350 -4.51 0.48 -26.00
C ALA A 350 -5.52 1.59 -26.29
N GLY A 351 -6.30 1.41 -27.37
CA GLY A 351 -7.43 2.30 -27.71
C GLY A 351 -8.57 2.28 -26.68
N THR A 352 -8.57 1.28 -25.79
CA THR A 352 -9.43 1.15 -24.61
C THR A 352 -8.59 0.74 -23.40
N LYS A 353 -9.08 0.94 -22.17
CA LYS A 353 -8.38 0.50 -20.95
C LYS A 353 -8.01 -1.00 -21.04
N THR A 354 -6.73 -1.30 -20.84
CA THR A 354 -6.22 -2.68 -20.82
C THR A 354 -6.64 -3.38 -19.52
N ILE A 355 -7.03 -4.65 -19.60
CA ILE A 355 -7.55 -5.41 -18.44
C ILE A 355 -6.78 -6.72 -18.24
N TYR A 356 -6.35 -6.97 -17.00
CA TYR A 356 -5.78 -8.24 -16.55
C TYR A 356 -6.47 -8.70 -15.26
N HIS A 357 -7.26 -9.77 -15.31
CA HIS A 357 -7.95 -10.33 -14.15
C HIS A 357 -7.58 -11.80 -13.93
N ASN A 358 -7.17 -12.15 -12.71
CA ASN A 358 -6.78 -13.52 -12.33
C ASN A 358 -5.69 -14.09 -13.26
N CYS A 359 -4.80 -13.22 -13.74
CA CYS A 359 -3.70 -13.63 -14.62
C CYS A 359 -2.48 -14.01 -13.80
N CYS A 360 -1.70 -14.96 -14.30
CA CYS A 360 -0.42 -15.32 -13.72
C CYS A 360 0.69 -15.15 -14.76
N VAL A 361 1.74 -14.41 -14.40
CA VAL A 361 2.95 -14.33 -15.22
C VAL A 361 4.10 -14.88 -14.41
N CYS A 362 4.83 -15.82 -15.01
CA CYS A 362 5.95 -16.49 -14.40
C CYS A 362 7.27 -16.17 -15.12
N VAL A 363 8.39 -16.56 -14.51
CA VAL A 363 9.69 -16.54 -15.19
C VAL A 363 9.64 -17.38 -16.44
N ASP A 364 10.49 -17.04 -17.40
CA ASP A 364 10.80 -17.99 -18.45
C ASP A 364 11.46 -19.25 -17.88
N PRO A 365 10.88 -20.44 -18.08
CA PRO A 365 11.59 -21.68 -17.80
C PRO A 365 12.82 -21.87 -18.69
N LEU A 366 12.94 -21.13 -19.79
CA LEU A 366 14.01 -21.26 -20.79
C LEU A 366 15.12 -20.22 -20.67
N ASP A 367 14.84 -19.03 -20.14
CA ASP A 367 15.77 -17.89 -20.16
C ASP A 367 15.86 -17.16 -18.80
N LEU A 368 17.08 -16.77 -18.43
CA LEU A 368 17.37 -15.92 -17.28
C LEU A 368 17.36 -14.42 -17.64
N ALA A 369 17.47 -14.07 -18.93
CA ALA A 369 17.87 -12.74 -19.39
C ALA A 369 16.76 -11.91 -20.06
N ALA A 370 15.51 -12.39 -20.12
CA ALA A 370 14.44 -11.61 -20.72
C ALA A 370 14.16 -10.32 -19.92
N SER A 371 14.57 -9.20 -20.50
CA SER A 371 14.50 -7.82 -19.98
C SER A 371 13.08 -7.23 -19.85
N SER A 372 12.05 -8.06 -19.77
CA SER A 372 10.65 -7.65 -19.92
C SER A 372 9.91 -7.54 -18.58
N GLN A 373 8.95 -6.63 -18.55
CA GLN A 373 8.02 -6.41 -17.45
C GLN A 373 6.92 -7.48 -17.52
N PRO A 374 6.65 -8.28 -16.47
CA PRO A 374 5.64 -9.34 -16.51
C PRO A 374 4.26 -8.88 -16.98
N PHE A 375 3.79 -7.77 -16.42
CA PHE A 375 2.59 -7.09 -16.90
C PHE A 375 3.00 -5.79 -17.59
N HIS A 376 2.56 -5.58 -18.83
CA HIS A 376 2.72 -4.29 -19.50
C HIS A 376 1.66 -3.31 -18.99
N LEU A 377 2.10 -2.30 -18.23
CA LEU A 377 1.24 -1.29 -17.58
C LEU A 377 1.53 0.13 -18.10
N THR A 378 1.94 0.23 -19.36
CA THR A 378 2.17 1.51 -20.04
C THR A 378 0.89 1.91 -20.75
N ASP A 379 0.29 3.07 -20.43
CA ASP A 379 -0.82 3.66 -21.19
C ASP A 379 -1.07 5.11 -20.76
N LEU A 380 -0.81 6.08 -21.65
CA LEU A 380 -1.00 7.52 -21.40
C LEU A 380 -2.42 8.03 -21.68
N VAL A 381 -3.31 7.19 -22.19
CA VAL A 381 -4.63 7.61 -22.69
C VAL A 381 -5.75 7.01 -21.85
N ASN A 382 -5.76 5.68 -21.70
CA ASN A 382 -6.89 4.97 -21.08
C ASN A 382 -6.52 4.26 -19.77
N GLY A 383 -5.22 4.14 -19.48
CA GLY A 383 -4.72 3.44 -18.31
C GLY A 383 -4.87 1.92 -18.37
N THR A 384 -4.73 1.29 -17.20
CA THR A 384 -4.70 -0.18 -17.10
C THR A 384 -5.34 -0.63 -15.78
N GLU A 385 -6.08 -1.73 -15.83
CA GLU A 385 -6.64 -2.39 -14.66
C GLU A 385 -6.03 -3.78 -14.47
N VAL A 386 -5.45 -4.02 -13.30
CA VAL A 386 -4.88 -5.28 -12.88
C VAL A 386 -5.59 -5.72 -11.60
N LYS A 387 -6.22 -6.90 -11.61
CA LYS A 387 -6.99 -7.40 -10.47
C LYS A 387 -6.72 -8.86 -10.19
N ASP A 388 -6.42 -9.17 -8.92
CA ASP A 388 -6.21 -10.54 -8.43
C ASP A 388 -5.16 -11.30 -9.25
N CYS A 389 -4.12 -10.61 -9.75
CA CYS A 389 -3.06 -11.20 -10.55
C CYS A 389 -1.87 -11.65 -9.70
N LEU A 390 -1.16 -12.67 -10.19
CA LEU A 390 0.03 -13.23 -9.55
C LEU A 390 1.26 -13.06 -10.46
N ALA A 391 2.32 -12.47 -9.93
CA ALA A 391 3.64 -12.45 -10.57
C ALA A 391 4.63 -13.31 -9.77
N ILE A 392 5.14 -14.39 -10.40
CA ILE A 392 6.18 -15.26 -9.84
C ILE A 392 7.45 -15.05 -10.66
N CYS A 393 8.39 -14.24 -10.16
CA CYS A 393 9.58 -13.88 -10.92
C CYS A 393 10.89 -14.32 -10.25
N GLY A 394 11.93 -14.49 -11.05
CA GLY A 394 13.12 -15.24 -10.64
C GLY A 394 14.42 -14.66 -11.15
N ALA A 395 14.37 -13.61 -11.98
CA ALA A 395 15.48 -12.72 -12.32
C ALA A 395 15.02 -11.34 -12.85
N ALA A 396 13.73 -11.01 -12.77
CA ALA A 396 13.17 -9.89 -13.52
C ALA A 396 13.47 -8.52 -12.88
N LEU A 397 13.46 -7.50 -13.75
CA LEU A 397 13.08 -6.13 -13.40
C LEU A 397 11.66 -6.14 -12.79
N SER A 398 11.19 -4.97 -12.34
CA SER A 398 9.92 -4.84 -11.62
C SER A 398 8.73 -5.63 -12.16
N ASN A 399 8.09 -6.42 -11.30
CA ASN A 399 7.01 -7.34 -11.68
C ASN A 399 5.77 -6.60 -12.18
N PHE A 400 5.42 -5.52 -11.47
CA PHE A 400 4.41 -4.56 -11.88
C PHE A 400 5.10 -3.23 -12.13
N ALA A 401 5.62 -3.06 -13.34
CA ALA A 401 6.24 -1.81 -13.76
C ALA A 401 5.28 -1.02 -14.66
N MET A 402 5.05 0.23 -14.28
CA MET A 402 4.37 1.23 -15.08
C MET A 402 5.32 2.39 -15.32
N THR A 403 5.38 2.87 -16.56
CA THR A 403 6.23 3.98 -16.95
C THR A 403 5.47 4.86 -17.91
N SER A 404 5.31 6.15 -17.56
CA SER A 404 4.54 7.09 -18.39
C SER A 404 3.11 6.59 -18.61
N SER A 405 2.32 6.50 -17.53
CA SER A 405 0.93 6.01 -17.57
C SER A 405 -0.03 6.92 -16.79
N THR A 406 -1.32 6.88 -17.13
CA THR A 406 -2.40 7.51 -16.37
C THR A 406 -3.44 6.48 -15.94
N ASP A 407 -4.15 6.71 -14.84
CA ASP A 407 -5.37 5.96 -14.46
C ASP A 407 -5.15 4.43 -14.34
N VAL A 408 -4.03 4.05 -13.72
CA VAL A 408 -3.64 2.66 -13.46
C VAL A 408 -4.17 2.19 -12.11
N SER A 409 -4.85 1.05 -12.07
CA SER A 409 -5.32 0.43 -10.83
C SER A 409 -4.76 -0.99 -10.69
N ILE A 410 -4.09 -1.26 -9.57
CA ILE A 410 -3.60 -2.60 -9.18
C ILE A 410 -4.27 -3.01 -7.88
N ILE A 411 -5.09 -4.06 -7.91
CA ILE A 411 -5.95 -4.45 -6.79
C ILE A 411 -5.79 -5.94 -6.49
N GLY A 412 -5.53 -6.29 -5.23
CA GLY A 412 -5.52 -7.69 -4.79
C GLY A 412 -4.40 -8.54 -5.40
N CYS A 413 -3.36 -7.92 -5.95
CA CYS A 413 -2.30 -8.61 -6.69
C CYS A 413 -1.18 -9.08 -5.75
N ILE A 414 -0.53 -10.18 -6.13
CA ILE A 414 0.59 -10.76 -5.38
C ILE A 414 1.84 -10.73 -6.27
N SER A 415 2.92 -10.20 -5.72
CA SER A 415 4.23 -10.17 -6.36
C SER A 415 5.21 -10.95 -5.51
N SER A 416 5.86 -11.98 -6.08
CA SER A 416 6.88 -12.75 -5.37
C SER A 416 8.11 -13.02 -6.22
N ASN A 417 9.28 -12.92 -5.60
CA ASN A 417 10.56 -13.23 -6.23
C ASN A 417 11.25 -14.45 -5.60
N ALA A 418 11.83 -15.34 -6.42
CA ALA A 418 12.71 -16.42 -5.96
C ALA A 418 13.99 -15.86 -5.32
N GLY A 419 14.42 -16.45 -4.20
CA GLY A 419 15.69 -16.14 -3.54
C GLY A 419 16.83 -16.88 -4.20
N SER A 420 17.87 -16.17 -4.63
CA SER A 420 19.03 -16.84 -5.22
C SER A 420 19.99 -17.26 -4.11
N GLY A 421 20.26 -18.57 -3.98
CA GLY A 421 21.30 -19.09 -3.08
C GLY A 421 22.72 -18.59 -3.42
N THR A 422 22.88 -17.85 -4.52
CA THR A 422 24.10 -17.18 -4.97
C THR A 422 23.79 -15.71 -5.29
N ASN A 423 24.79 -14.82 -5.19
CA ASN A 423 24.65 -13.38 -5.51
C ASN A 423 24.27 -13.18 -6.99
N ILE A 424 22.98 -13.07 -7.31
CA ILE A 424 22.53 -12.64 -8.63
C ILE A 424 22.48 -11.11 -8.60
N SER A 425 23.40 -10.48 -9.32
CA SER A 425 23.37 -9.04 -9.59
C SER A 425 22.16 -8.72 -10.47
N ILE A 426 21.38 -7.72 -10.04
CA ILE A 426 20.19 -7.10 -10.66
C ILE A 426 18.86 -7.71 -10.19
N ARG A 427 18.06 -6.94 -9.43
CA ARG A 427 16.57 -7.00 -9.44
C ARG A 427 15.99 -5.61 -9.13
N GLY A 428 15.11 -5.08 -9.97
CA GLY A 428 14.40 -3.82 -9.69
C GLY A 428 13.37 -3.98 -8.57
N PRO A 429 12.66 -2.89 -8.19
CA PRO A 429 11.63 -2.97 -7.16
C PRO A 429 10.44 -3.82 -7.61
N LEU A 430 9.74 -4.54 -6.72
CA LEU A 430 8.63 -5.43 -7.12
C LEU A 430 7.49 -4.67 -7.82
N TYR A 431 7.20 -3.47 -7.33
CA TYR A 431 6.29 -2.51 -7.93
C TYR A 431 7.07 -1.24 -8.29
N ASN A 432 6.89 -0.73 -9.51
CA ASN A 432 7.62 0.44 -9.99
C ASN A 432 6.70 1.42 -10.71
N ILE A 433 6.61 2.64 -10.19
CA ILE A 433 5.73 3.69 -10.65
C ILE A 433 6.60 4.86 -11.09
N VAL A 434 6.76 5.05 -12.41
CA VAL A 434 7.64 6.08 -12.96
C VAL A 434 6.87 6.98 -13.90
N ARG A 435 6.87 8.29 -13.68
CA ARG A 435 6.18 9.28 -14.53
C ARG A 435 4.69 8.98 -14.71
N CYS A 436 4.03 8.52 -13.66
CA CYS A 436 2.62 8.13 -13.73
C CYS A 436 1.71 9.14 -13.04
N LYS A 437 0.44 9.12 -13.42
CA LYS A 437 -0.62 9.95 -12.86
C LYS A 437 -1.83 9.11 -12.47
N ASN A 438 -2.50 9.46 -11.37
CA ASN A 438 -3.75 8.82 -10.92
C ASN A 438 -3.58 7.30 -10.78
N VAL A 439 -2.68 6.88 -9.89
CA VAL A 439 -2.38 5.47 -9.66
C VAL A 439 -3.02 5.00 -8.36
N VAL A 440 -3.73 3.88 -8.40
CA VAL A 440 -4.41 3.30 -7.22
C VAL A 440 -3.91 1.90 -6.95
N PHE A 441 -3.42 1.68 -5.73
CA PHE A 441 -3.01 0.39 -5.19
C PHE A 441 -3.94 0.04 -4.03
N ASN A 442 -4.51 -1.17 -4.05
CA ASN A 442 -5.36 -1.63 -2.95
C ASN A 442 -5.18 -3.13 -2.67
N ASN A 443 -4.99 -3.52 -1.41
CA ASN A 443 -4.89 -4.92 -0.97
C ASN A 443 -3.80 -5.74 -1.69
N ASN A 444 -2.67 -5.12 -2.03
CA ASN A 444 -1.58 -5.79 -2.76
C ASN A 444 -0.54 -6.40 -1.81
N VAL A 445 0.17 -7.43 -2.30
CA VAL A 445 1.22 -8.12 -1.55
C VAL A 445 2.56 -8.11 -2.30
N ALA A 446 3.64 -7.88 -1.58
CA ALA A 446 5.01 -7.88 -2.09
C ALA A 446 5.92 -8.77 -1.22
N ILE A 447 6.35 -9.92 -1.75
CA ILE A 447 7.22 -10.87 -1.06
C ILE A 447 8.58 -10.94 -1.77
N SER A 448 9.64 -10.51 -1.09
CA SER A 448 11.00 -10.60 -1.60
C SER A 448 11.84 -11.58 -0.76
N ASN A 449 12.77 -12.31 -1.39
CA ASN A 449 13.57 -13.34 -0.72
C ASN A 449 15.03 -12.95 -0.51
N LEU A 450 15.70 -13.72 0.36
CA LEU A 450 17.11 -13.67 0.77
C LEU A 450 18.04 -13.25 -0.37
N ASN A 451 18.60 -12.05 -0.27
CA ASN A 451 19.68 -11.61 -1.13
C ASN A 451 20.76 -10.88 -0.31
N SER A 452 21.92 -10.65 -0.90
CA SER A 452 22.99 -9.84 -0.32
C SER A 452 22.77 -8.33 -0.49
N THR A 453 21.73 -7.94 -1.23
CA THR A 453 21.39 -6.55 -1.62
C THR A 453 19.88 -6.35 -1.67
N THR A 454 19.26 -5.82 -0.61
CA THR A 454 17.81 -5.58 -0.60
C THR A 454 17.48 -4.47 -1.59
N TYR A 455 16.50 -4.66 -2.47
CA TYR A 455 15.92 -3.60 -3.32
C TYR A 455 14.55 -3.20 -2.75
N PRO A 456 14.03 -2.00 -3.09
CA PRO A 456 12.71 -1.57 -2.61
C PRO A 456 11.60 -2.52 -3.06
N PHE A 457 10.56 -2.69 -2.23
CA PHE A 457 9.32 -3.32 -2.66
C PHE A 457 8.57 -2.45 -3.65
N LEU A 458 8.67 -1.14 -3.46
CA LEU A 458 7.94 -0.13 -4.19
C LEU A 458 8.84 1.07 -4.46
N THR A 459 8.85 1.51 -5.71
CA THR A 459 9.45 2.78 -6.10
C THR A 459 8.43 3.67 -6.79
N ILE A 460 8.43 4.96 -6.44
CA ILE A 460 7.61 6.01 -7.04
C ILE A 460 8.55 7.15 -7.46
N GLN A 461 8.59 7.48 -8.76
CA GLN A 461 9.48 8.52 -9.30
C GLN A 461 8.71 9.43 -10.26
N THR A 462 8.94 10.74 -10.16
CA THR A 462 8.31 11.75 -11.04
C THR A 462 6.78 11.54 -11.22
N SER A 463 6.09 11.05 -10.18
CA SER A 463 4.67 10.64 -10.30
C SER A 463 3.75 11.51 -9.45
N GLU A 464 2.49 11.64 -9.88
CA GLU A 464 1.49 12.47 -9.19
C GLU A 464 0.18 11.73 -8.93
N ASN A 465 -0.50 12.05 -7.82
CA ASN A 465 -1.78 11.45 -7.42
C ASN A 465 -1.69 9.92 -7.32
N VAL A 466 -0.84 9.42 -6.42
CA VAL A 466 -0.68 7.98 -6.15
C VAL A 466 -1.27 7.67 -4.79
N SER A 467 -2.25 6.76 -4.74
CA SER A 467 -2.87 6.29 -3.49
C SER A 467 -2.60 4.80 -3.30
N ILE A 468 -2.02 4.45 -2.15
CA ILE A 468 -1.67 3.08 -1.77
C ILE A 468 -2.40 2.74 -0.49
N ASN A 469 -3.28 1.74 -0.58
CA ASN A 469 -4.11 1.29 0.52
C ASN A 469 -3.86 -0.19 0.81
N ASN A 470 -3.68 -0.52 2.09
CA ASN A 470 -3.49 -1.89 2.60
C ASN A 470 -2.43 -2.67 1.81
N PHE A 471 -1.17 -2.29 2.00
CA PHE A 471 -0.03 -2.93 1.32
C PHE A 471 0.73 -3.86 2.28
N ILE A 472 0.81 -5.14 1.91
CA ILE A 472 1.46 -6.17 2.73
C ILE A 472 2.84 -6.48 2.15
N VAL A 473 3.88 -6.41 2.98
CA VAL A 473 5.25 -6.69 2.56
C VAL A 473 5.89 -7.77 3.41
N GLY A 474 6.80 -8.56 2.83
CA GLY A 474 7.55 -9.58 3.57
C GLY A 474 8.93 -9.83 2.97
N THR A 475 9.93 -9.97 3.84
CA THR A 475 11.32 -10.36 3.48
C THR A 475 11.89 -11.37 4.44
N GLN A 476 12.84 -12.18 3.97
CA GLN A 476 13.85 -12.77 4.85
C GLN A 476 15.20 -12.19 4.47
N THR A 477 15.92 -11.61 5.43
CA THR A 477 17.30 -11.14 5.23
C THR A 477 18.30 -12.14 5.78
N ASN A 478 19.42 -12.28 5.08
CA ASN A 478 20.59 -13.00 5.59
C ASN A 478 21.36 -12.06 6.53
N THR A 479 21.72 -12.51 7.73
CA THR A 479 22.48 -11.73 8.73
C THR A 479 23.90 -11.32 8.27
N THR A 480 24.36 -11.79 7.12
CA THR A 480 25.67 -11.47 6.53
C THR A 480 25.65 -10.34 5.48
N GLN A 481 24.50 -9.66 5.32
CA GLN A 481 24.29 -8.63 4.31
C GLN A 481 25.17 -7.38 4.53
N THR A 482 25.80 -6.86 3.47
CA THR A 482 26.66 -5.67 3.52
C THR A 482 25.96 -4.38 3.06
N TRP A 483 24.81 -4.49 2.39
CA TRP A 483 24.01 -3.36 1.89
C TRP A 483 22.50 -3.64 1.99
N VAL A 484 21.78 -2.74 2.67
CA VAL A 484 20.32 -2.77 2.77
C VAL A 484 19.79 -1.48 2.14
N SER A 485 19.00 -1.57 1.07
CA SER A 485 18.31 -0.40 0.47
C SER A 485 17.03 -0.06 1.26
N SER A 486 16.33 0.98 0.84
CA SER A 486 15.01 1.37 1.34
C SER A 486 13.94 0.33 0.99
N GLY A 487 12.93 0.17 1.85
CA GLY A 487 11.75 -0.63 1.56
C GLY A 487 10.83 0.02 0.53
N ILE A 488 10.58 1.31 0.69
CA ILE A 488 9.84 2.15 -0.24
C ILE A 488 10.72 3.34 -0.61
N THR A 489 10.78 3.67 -1.89
CA THR A 489 11.46 4.88 -2.38
C THR A 489 10.47 5.78 -3.12
N ILE A 490 10.42 7.05 -2.73
CA ILE A 490 9.61 8.09 -3.39
C ILE A 490 10.55 9.23 -3.75
N ASN A 491 10.71 9.57 -5.02
CA ASN A 491 11.70 10.58 -5.38
C ASN A 491 11.35 11.39 -6.64
N GLU A 492 12.28 12.26 -7.04
CA GLU A 492 12.29 12.99 -8.31
C GLU A 492 11.03 13.86 -8.51
N PHE A 493 10.71 14.72 -7.53
CA PHE A 493 9.56 15.64 -7.60
C PHE A 493 8.20 14.93 -7.69
N SER A 494 8.11 13.71 -7.16
CA SER A 494 6.81 13.05 -6.97
C SER A 494 5.94 13.87 -6.01
N LYS A 495 4.62 13.94 -6.28
CA LYS A 495 3.72 14.78 -5.48
C LYS A 495 2.31 14.22 -5.28
N ASN A 496 1.63 14.66 -4.22
CA ASN A 496 0.29 14.18 -3.86
C ASN A 496 0.26 12.64 -3.78
N ILE A 497 1.06 12.11 -2.85
CA ILE A 497 1.24 10.68 -2.62
C ILE A 497 0.61 10.33 -1.27
N GLU A 498 -0.17 9.27 -1.24
CA GLU A 498 -0.86 8.80 -0.06
C GLU A 498 -0.58 7.31 0.17
N ILE A 499 -0.13 6.97 1.38
CA ILE A 499 0.11 5.60 1.83
C ILE A 499 -0.68 5.38 3.12
N ILE A 500 -1.68 4.51 3.07
CA ILE A 500 -2.58 4.20 4.19
C ILE A 500 -2.63 2.70 4.41
N GLY A 501 -2.29 2.26 5.62
CA GLY A 501 -2.38 0.85 5.97
C GLY A 501 -1.25 0.05 5.34
N MET A 502 -0.29 -0.33 6.17
CA MET A 502 0.75 -1.25 5.77
C MET A 502 0.97 -2.33 6.82
N GLU A 503 1.35 -3.50 6.34
CA GLU A 503 1.61 -4.68 7.15
C GLU A 503 2.95 -5.29 6.78
N ILE A 504 3.76 -5.68 7.76
CA ILE A 504 4.96 -6.49 7.54
C ILE A 504 4.70 -7.89 8.11
N ILE A 505 4.83 -8.89 7.25
CA ILE A 505 4.70 -10.30 7.65
C ILE A 505 6.06 -10.91 7.98
N SER A 506 6.05 -11.86 8.92
CA SER A 506 7.24 -12.52 9.48
C SER A 506 8.25 -11.57 10.15
N ALA A 507 9.40 -12.07 10.62
CA ALA A 507 10.52 -11.26 11.10
C ALA A 507 11.25 -10.49 9.97
N GLY A 508 10.49 -10.01 8.98
CA GLY A 508 11.02 -9.39 7.78
C GLY A 508 11.59 -8.03 8.07
N LEU A 509 12.76 -7.76 7.49
CA LEU A 509 13.37 -6.45 7.56
C LEU A 509 12.84 -5.61 6.40
N PRO A 510 12.12 -4.51 6.67
CA PRO A 510 11.56 -3.66 5.62
C PRO A 510 12.61 -3.02 4.71
N GLY A 511 13.87 -2.96 5.13
CA GLY A 511 14.94 -2.21 4.46
C GLY A 511 15.76 -1.46 5.50
N ARG A 512 16.74 -0.66 5.06
CA ARG A 512 17.49 0.24 5.95
C ARG A 512 16.59 1.39 6.41
N TRP A 513 15.87 1.96 5.46
CA TRP A 513 14.80 2.91 5.72
C TRP A 513 13.52 2.24 5.27
N PHE A 514 12.46 2.27 6.07
CA PHE A 514 11.20 1.71 5.61
C PHE A 514 10.63 2.57 4.47
N ILE A 515 10.63 3.89 4.63
CA ILE A 515 10.31 4.85 3.56
C ILE A 515 11.48 5.81 3.37
N GLN A 516 11.90 6.00 2.12
CA GLN A 516 12.85 7.06 1.74
C GLN A 516 12.18 8.03 0.79
N THR A 517 12.36 9.32 1.06
CA THR A 517 11.92 10.40 0.18
C THR A 517 13.08 11.27 -0.27
N ASP A 518 13.06 11.72 -1.52
CA ASP A 518 14.03 12.68 -2.06
C ASP A 518 13.34 13.64 -3.04
N ASP A 519 13.30 14.93 -2.70
CA ASP A 519 12.54 15.96 -3.44
C ASP A 519 11.05 15.60 -3.62
N VAL A 520 10.31 15.31 -2.53
CA VAL A 520 8.88 14.91 -2.58
C VAL A 520 7.97 15.99 -2.03
N ILE A 521 6.80 16.23 -2.63
CA ILE A 521 5.86 17.28 -2.19
C ILE A 521 4.49 16.67 -1.86
N ASP A 522 3.88 17.02 -0.73
CA ASP A 522 2.53 16.54 -0.36
C ASP A 522 2.47 15.00 -0.28
N LEU A 523 3.20 14.46 0.70
CA LEU A 523 3.17 13.03 1.05
C LEU A 523 2.39 12.85 2.36
N ARG A 524 1.43 11.93 2.35
CA ARG A 524 0.69 11.50 3.53
C ARG A 524 0.96 10.03 3.81
N VAL A 525 1.43 9.75 5.03
CA VAL A 525 1.60 8.37 5.52
C VAL A 525 0.70 8.18 6.74
N ARG A 526 -0.13 7.13 6.71
CA ARG A 526 -1.15 6.83 7.72
C ARG A 526 -1.15 5.35 8.08
N CYS A 527 -1.48 5.03 9.34
CA CYS A 527 -1.91 3.68 9.75
C CYS A 527 -0.92 2.57 9.46
N VAL A 528 0.36 2.84 9.69
CA VAL A 528 1.38 1.81 9.60
C VAL A 528 1.57 1.22 10.99
N GLY A 529 0.92 0.08 11.27
CA GLY A 529 0.86 -0.50 12.61
C GLY A 529 -0.17 0.18 13.52
N LEU A 530 -0.34 -0.38 14.72
CA LEU A 530 -1.19 0.14 15.79
C LEU A 530 -0.36 0.38 17.04
N ILE A 531 -0.79 1.28 17.92
CA ILE A 531 -0.13 1.49 19.22
C ILE A 531 -0.07 0.20 20.06
N ASP A 532 -1.12 -0.62 19.97
CA ASP A 532 -1.23 -1.91 20.65
C ASP A 532 -0.58 -3.06 19.88
N ASP A 533 -0.27 -2.82 18.60
CA ASP A 533 0.29 -3.84 17.72
C ASP A 533 1.25 -3.18 16.71
N PRO A 534 2.38 -2.64 17.19
CA PRO A 534 3.35 -1.94 16.34
C PRO A 534 4.02 -2.93 15.38
N ILE A 535 4.47 -2.42 14.24
CA ILE A 535 5.20 -3.24 13.29
C ILE A 535 6.63 -3.48 13.79
N ASP A 536 7.07 -4.73 13.78
CA ASP A 536 8.44 -5.10 14.12
C ASP A 536 9.39 -4.79 12.97
N PHE A 537 10.37 -3.93 13.21
CA PHE A 537 11.35 -3.52 12.20
C PHE A 537 12.65 -4.33 12.29
N GLY A 538 12.72 -5.31 13.21
CA GLY A 538 13.88 -6.15 13.45
C GLY A 538 15.12 -5.34 13.85
N THR A 539 16.31 -5.79 13.44
CA THR A 539 17.59 -5.25 13.96
C THR A 539 18.43 -4.45 12.98
N LEU A 540 18.07 -4.38 11.68
CA LEU A 540 18.85 -3.64 10.66
C LEU A 540 18.12 -2.41 10.08
N THR A 541 16.87 -2.16 10.48
CA THR A 541 16.16 -0.97 9.99
C THR A 541 16.55 0.25 10.82
N ASP A 542 17.08 1.27 10.19
CA ASP A 542 17.50 2.52 10.80
C ASP A 542 16.27 3.39 11.17
N GLU A 543 15.47 3.80 10.19
CA GLU A 543 14.42 4.82 10.39
C GLU A 543 13.08 4.35 9.82
N PHE A 544 11.97 4.84 10.40
CA PHE A 544 10.65 4.67 9.81
C PHE A 544 10.57 5.39 8.47
N ILE A 545 11.01 6.66 8.45
CA ILE A 545 11.08 7.45 7.24
C ILE A 545 12.30 8.35 7.25
N THR A 546 12.93 8.49 6.08
CA THR A 546 14.00 9.46 5.86
C THR A 546 13.58 10.48 4.81
N LEU A 547 13.74 11.76 5.14
CA LEU A 547 13.42 12.88 4.27
C LEU A 547 14.70 13.52 3.76
N SER A 548 14.87 13.53 2.44
CA SER A 548 16.02 14.16 1.77
C SER A 548 15.59 15.14 0.69
N GLY A 549 16.56 15.91 0.18
CA GLY A 549 16.32 16.98 -0.77
C GLY A 549 15.43 18.09 -0.22
N THR A 550 14.65 18.69 -1.11
CA THR A 550 13.71 19.79 -0.90
C THR A 550 12.28 19.30 -0.59
N SER A 551 12.17 18.16 0.09
CA SER A 551 10.88 17.55 0.40
C SER A 551 10.01 18.47 1.25
N SER A 552 8.73 18.63 0.89
CA SER A 552 7.83 19.57 1.58
C SER A 552 6.40 19.08 1.74
N LYS A 553 5.67 19.63 2.72
CA LYS A 553 4.27 19.27 3.03
C LYS A 553 4.12 17.78 3.32
N ILE A 554 4.97 17.25 4.19
CA ILE A 554 4.98 15.83 4.55
C ILE A 554 4.22 15.65 5.86
N SER A 555 3.19 14.82 5.85
CA SER A 555 2.37 14.53 7.02
C SER A 555 2.42 13.04 7.35
N ILE A 556 2.89 12.69 8.55
CA ILE A 556 3.01 11.31 9.03
C ILE A 556 2.14 11.19 10.27
N ALA A 557 1.17 10.27 10.27
CA ALA A 557 0.29 10.12 11.42
C ALA A 557 -0.14 8.69 11.71
N ARG A 558 -0.28 8.35 12.99
CA ARG A 558 -0.73 7.02 13.45
C ARG A 558 0.15 5.89 12.89
N CYS A 559 1.45 6.09 12.97
CA CYS A 559 2.47 5.13 12.53
C CYS A 559 3.26 4.63 13.74
N TRP A 560 3.32 3.31 13.90
CA TRP A 560 3.82 2.63 15.08
C TRP A 560 4.83 1.54 14.70
N LYS A 561 6.09 1.75 15.10
CA LYS A 561 7.15 0.75 14.94
C LYS A 561 7.65 0.25 16.29
N LYS A 562 8.34 -0.88 16.31
CA LYS A 562 9.18 -1.35 17.42
C LYS A 562 10.48 -1.90 16.87
N ASN A 563 11.53 -1.90 17.69
CA ASN A 563 12.89 -2.27 17.29
C ASN A 563 13.47 -1.40 16.16
N GLY A 564 14.67 -1.77 15.69
CA GLY A 564 15.48 -1.04 14.71
C GLY A 564 16.96 -0.93 15.12
N GLN A 565 17.82 -0.67 14.15
CA GLN A 565 19.26 -0.47 14.35
C GLN A 565 19.53 0.91 14.95
N THR A 566 19.24 1.97 14.20
CA THR A 566 19.23 3.32 14.77
C THR A 566 17.91 3.50 15.49
N LYS A 567 17.96 3.91 16.75
CA LYS A 567 16.77 4.21 17.52
C LYS A 567 16.20 5.55 17.05
N THR A 568 15.85 5.72 15.78
CA THR A 568 15.34 6.99 15.23
C THR A 568 14.00 6.73 14.55
N PHE A 569 13.00 7.57 14.81
CA PHE A 569 11.72 7.48 14.09
C PHE A 569 11.87 8.08 12.69
N GLN A 570 12.36 9.32 12.60
CA GLN A 570 12.48 10.06 11.36
C GLN A 570 13.88 10.66 11.19
N GLY A 571 14.47 10.48 10.00
CA GLY A 571 15.63 11.25 9.54
C GLY A 571 15.16 12.40 8.64
N VAL A 572 15.79 13.58 8.76
CA VAL A 572 15.39 14.77 7.99
C VAL A 572 16.60 15.54 7.47
N ALA A 573 16.59 15.95 6.20
CA ALA A 573 17.58 16.88 5.67
C ALA A 573 17.26 18.32 6.10
N THR A 574 18.29 19.15 6.24
CA THR A 574 18.16 20.57 6.61
C THR A 574 17.46 21.44 5.56
N TYR A 575 16.94 20.87 4.48
CA TYR A 575 16.24 21.57 3.40
C TYR A 575 14.77 21.18 3.27
N ALA A 576 14.28 20.24 4.08
CA ALA A 576 12.87 19.85 4.09
C ALA A 576 12.03 20.84 4.92
N ASN A 577 10.81 21.14 4.47
CA ASN A 577 9.92 22.12 5.10
C ASN A 577 8.46 21.64 5.23
N ASP A 578 7.70 22.26 6.13
CA ASP A 578 6.28 21.95 6.36
C ASP A 578 6.06 20.47 6.66
N ILE A 579 6.68 19.99 7.74
CA ILE A 579 6.67 18.59 8.13
C ILE A 579 5.88 18.43 9.42
N GLU A 580 4.93 17.50 9.44
CA GLU A 580 4.09 17.21 10.60
C GLU A 580 4.11 15.72 10.94
N VAL A 581 4.32 15.42 12.23
CA VAL A 581 4.26 14.06 12.80
C VAL A 581 3.23 14.05 13.94
N LEU A 582 2.17 13.23 13.81
CA LEU A 582 1.04 13.21 14.76
C LEU A 582 0.72 11.80 15.25
N ASN A 583 0.62 11.61 16.56
CA ASN A 583 0.19 10.33 17.18
C ASN A 583 1.01 9.14 16.65
N CYS A 584 2.32 9.28 16.60
CA CYS A 584 3.23 8.23 16.12
C CYS A 584 3.98 7.61 17.29
N GLY A 585 4.64 6.49 17.07
CA GLY A 585 5.45 5.89 18.11
C GLY A 585 6.50 4.91 17.63
N ALA A 586 7.53 4.80 18.45
CA ALA A 586 8.52 3.75 18.40
C ALA A 586 8.75 3.20 19.83
N ASP A 587 9.79 2.41 20.03
CA ASP A 587 10.28 2.13 21.38
C ASP A 587 10.57 3.45 22.09
N TYR A 588 10.24 3.59 23.37
CA TYR A 588 10.49 4.84 24.11
C TYR A 588 11.96 5.28 24.11
N ALA A 589 12.90 4.33 23.93
CA ALA A 589 14.31 4.61 23.75
C ALA A 589 14.67 5.16 22.36
N THR A 590 13.70 5.43 21.51
CA THR A 590 13.86 6.09 20.22
C THR A 590 14.17 7.56 20.43
N PHE A 591 15.16 8.08 19.71
CA PHE A 591 15.53 9.46 19.62
C PHE A 591 14.39 10.31 19.09
N PHE A 592 14.02 11.32 19.85
CA PHE A 592 13.00 12.30 19.52
C PHE A 592 13.66 13.44 18.75
N ARG A 593 13.38 13.53 17.44
CA ARG A 593 14.19 14.32 16.52
C ARG A 593 13.37 15.40 15.81
N ALA A 594 13.27 16.57 16.41
CA ALA A 594 12.37 17.63 15.98
C ALA A 594 13.01 18.70 15.06
N TYR A 595 13.66 18.35 13.96
CA TYR A 595 14.37 19.32 13.11
C TYR A 595 14.06 19.17 11.61
N SER A 596 13.90 20.30 10.93
CA SER A 596 13.92 20.51 9.48
C SER A 596 14.13 22.00 9.20
N LEU A 597 14.18 22.44 7.93
CA LEU A 597 14.36 23.85 7.58
C LEU A 597 13.26 24.74 8.18
N ASP A 598 12.03 24.62 7.69
CA ASP A 598 10.91 25.47 8.12
C ASP A 598 9.71 24.65 8.55
N ASN A 599 9.00 25.12 9.57
CA ASN A 599 7.66 24.66 9.98
C ASN A 599 7.57 23.16 10.29
N TYR A 600 8.52 22.64 11.05
CA TYR A 600 8.51 21.27 11.57
C TYR A 600 7.73 21.17 12.89
N ILE A 601 6.83 20.20 13.02
CA ILE A 601 6.08 19.96 14.26
C ILE A 601 5.88 18.46 14.56
N ILE A 602 6.12 18.06 15.81
CA ILE A 602 5.75 16.75 16.35
C ILE A 602 4.69 16.96 17.45
N LYS A 603 3.62 16.17 17.44
CA LYS A 603 2.63 16.10 18.51
C LYS A 603 2.34 14.64 18.90
N GLY A 604 2.43 14.32 20.18
CA GLY A 604 2.10 13.00 20.73
C GLY A 604 2.98 11.84 20.25
N LEU A 605 4.29 12.07 20.02
CA LEU A 605 5.22 11.01 19.64
C LEU A 605 5.70 10.19 20.85
N HIS A 606 5.65 8.86 20.75
CA HIS A 606 6.24 7.95 21.75
C HIS A 606 7.74 7.74 21.47
N ALA A 607 8.59 8.47 22.19
CA ALA A 607 10.05 8.49 22.04
C ALA A 607 10.70 9.31 23.18
N GLY A 608 12.03 9.38 23.20
CA GLY A 608 12.80 10.36 23.97
C GLY A 608 13.03 10.01 25.44
N SER A 609 13.15 8.73 25.80
CA SER A 609 13.39 8.31 27.20
C SER A 609 14.78 8.65 27.75
N GLY A 610 15.74 8.98 26.89
CA GLY A 610 17.11 9.39 27.27
C GLY A 610 17.22 10.85 27.71
N THR A 611 18.45 11.29 27.99
CA THR A 611 18.77 12.72 28.22
C THR A 611 18.71 13.51 26.92
N PRO A 612 18.39 14.82 26.96
CA PRO A 612 18.65 15.72 25.83
C PRO A 612 20.08 15.49 25.29
N GLY A 613 20.22 15.51 23.96
CA GLY A 613 21.48 15.25 23.27
C GLY A 613 21.95 13.79 23.22
N SER A 614 21.29 12.86 23.93
CA SER A 614 21.62 11.42 23.83
C SER A 614 20.91 10.75 22.67
N THR A 615 21.47 9.63 22.20
CA THR A 615 20.91 8.81 21.10
C THR A 615 19.56 8.15 21.41
N THR A 616 19.03 8.32 22.63
CA THR A 616 17.70 7.84 23.03
C THR A 616 16.82 8.95 23.62
N GLY A 617 17.31 10.19 23.65
CA GLY A 617 16.61 11.32 24.26
C GLY A 617 16.03 12.27 23.23
N ILE A 618 16.18 13.57 23.47
CA ILE A 618 15.59 14.62 22.65
C ILE A 618 16.70 15.38 21.92
N GLU A 619 16.52 15.65 20.63
CA GLU A 619 17.43 16.48 19.82
C GLU A 619 17.57 17.87 20.44
N GLU A 620 18.79 18.37 20.49
CA GLU A 620 19.11 19.66 21.11
C GLU A 620 19.72 20.67 20.12
N LEU A 621 20.04 20.21 18.90
CA LEU A 621 20.61 21.02 17.84
C LEU A 621 19.59 21.23 16.73
N TYR A 622 19.36 22.50 16.38
CA TYR A 622 18.35 22.89 15.40
C TYR A 622 18.94 23.80 14.32
N PRO A 623 19.91 23.31 13.54
CA PRO A 623 20.57 24.11 12.53
C PRO A 623 19.60 24.50 11.41
N ALA A 624 19.56 25.79 11.10
CA ALA A 624 18.73 26.43 10.10
C ALA A 624 17.24 26.06 10.24
N CYS A 625 16.75 25.87 11.46
CA CYS A 625 15.36 25.55 11.73
C CYS A 625 14.54 26.80 12.11
N TYR A 626 13.39 27.01 11.48
CA TYR A 626 12.47 28.13 11.76
C TYR A 626 11.02 27.63 11.91
N GLY A 627 10.14 28.44 12.50
CA GLY A 627 8.69 28.17 12.53
C GLY A 627 8.19 27.78 13.91
N TYR A 628 7.69 26.56 14.11
CA TYR A 628 7.10 26.13 15.40
C TYR A 628 8.14 25.97 16.52
N GLN A 629 7.81 26.47 17.72
CA GLN A 629 8.67 26.39 18.90
C GLN A 629 8.27 25.25 19.85
N PHE A 630 7.02 24.82 19.83
CA PHE A 630 6.52 23.80 20.75
C PHE A 630 6.38 22.43 20.11
N THR A 631 6.70 21.40 20.88
CA THR A 631 6.43 20.00 20.57
C THR A 631 6.19 19.20 21.84
N ASP A 632 5.42 18.12 21.76
CA ASP A 632 5.10 17.24 22.88
C ASP A 632 5.26 15.77 22.51
N GLY A 633 5.45 14.94 23.54
CA GLY A 633 5.57 13.50 23.39
C GLY A 633 5.52 12.73 24.71
N PHE A 634 5.67 11.42 24.59
CA PHE A 634 5.60 10.46 25.68
C PHE A 634 6.89 9.64 25.72
N ARG A 635 7.56 9.64 26.88
CA ARG A 635 8.83 8.91 27.07
C ARG A 635 8.68 7.62 27.89
N SER A 636 7.48 7.38 28.41
CA SER A 636 7.02 6.11 28.96
C SER A 636 5.49 6.10 29.04
N ASP A 637 4.92 4.98 29.48
CA ASP A 637 3.48 4.86 29.73
C ASP A 637 2.95 5.78 30.82
N VAL A 638 3.83 6.38 31.64
CA VAL A 638 3.46 7.23 32.79
C VAL A 638 4.10 8.62 32.79
N VAL A 639 5.05 8.87 31.88
CA VAL A 639 5.74 10.16 31.77
C VAL A 639 5.69 10.71 30.35
N GLY A 640 5.20 11.93 30.21
CA GLY A 640 5.29 12.72 28.98
C GLY A 640 6.16 13.94 29.17
N PHE A 641 6.26 14.77 28.13
CA PHE A 641 6.98 16.03 28.18
C PHE A 641 6.43 17.03 27.16
N ILE A 642 6.65 18.31 27.42
CA ILE A 642 6.43 19.41 26.48
C ILE A 642 7.74 20.18 26.37
N VAL A 643 8.17 20.46 25.14
CA VAL A 643 9.42 21.16 24.82
C VAL A 643 9.11 22.50 24.17
N CYS A 644 9.74 23.55 24.67
CA CYS A 644 9.88 24.83 23.98
C CYS A 644 11.31 24.93 23.41
N ASN A 645 11.42 24.95 22.08
CA ASN A 645 12.68 25.08 21.36
C ASN A 645 12.99 26.54 21.07
N MET A 646 14.24 26.94 21.25
CA MET A 646 14.71 28.32 21.08
C MET A 646 15.00 28.65 19.61
N LYS A 647 14.07 28.31 18.71
CA LYS A 647 14.18 28.55 17.28
C LYS A 647 13.54 29.88 16.88
N PRO A 648 14.09 30.58 15.88
CA PRO A 648 13.45 31.76 15.32
C PRO A 648 12.08 31.44 14.69
N PRO A 649 11.14 32.39 14.67
CA PRO A 649 9.89 32.26 13.90
C PRO A 649 10.19 32.22 12.39
N SER A 650 9.29 31.61 11.62
CA SER A 650 9.32 31.67 10.16
C SER A 650 8.45 32.82 9.64
N ALA A 651 8.42 33.04 8.33
CA ALA A 651 7.56 34.04 7.71
C ALA A 651 6.06 33.71 7.87
N ASP A 652 5.70 32.42 7.84
CA ASP A 652 4.31 31.96 7.87
C ASP A 652 3.84 31.58 9.29
N ILE A 653 4.77 31.24 10.19
CA ILE A 653 4.49 30.79 11.54
C ILE A 653 5.27 31.63 12.56
N ASN A 654 4.55 32.47 13.30
CA ASN A 654 5.14 33.34 14.32
C ASN A 654 4.37 33.26 15.65
N TYR A 655 4.92 32.51 16.60
CA TYR A 655 4.44 32.45 17.98
C TYR A 655 5.47 33.00 18.98
N VAL A 656 6.33 33.91 18.52
CA VAL A 656 7.39 34.52 19.31
C VAL A 656 7.18 36.03 19.35
N THR A 657 7.17 36.59 20.56
CA THR A 657 7.04 38.04 20.75
C THR A 657 8.26 38.55 21.52
N ILE A 658 9.03 39.47 20.91
CA ILE A 658 10.10 40.19 21.60
C ILE A 658 9.45 41.37 22.32
N THR A 659 9.37 41.28 23.64
CA THR A 659 8.72 42.30 24.49
C THR A 659 9.69 43.43 24.85
N ALA A 660 10.99 43.14 24.95
CA ALA A 660 12.03 44.14 25.19
C ALA A 660 13.41 43.67 24.72
N GLY A 661 14.32 44.63 24.47
CA GLY A 661 15.72 44.35 24.13
C GLY A 661 15.92 43.84 22.70
N ASN A 662 17.03 43.12 22.47
CA ASN A 662 17.42 42.56 21.18
C ASN A 662 17.99 41.13 21.33
N PRO A 663 17.16 40.15 21.75
CA PRO A 663 17.55 38.74 21.77
C PRO A 663 17.98 38.28 20.38
N LEU A 664 19.03 37.45 20.29
CA LEU A 664 19.64 37.03 19.04
C LEU A 664 19.45 35.53 18.80
N PHE A 665 18.80 35.19 17.69
CA PHE A 665 18.74 33.82 17.18
C PHE A 665 19.90 33.53 16.24
N TYR A 666 20.51 32.35 16.39
CA TYR A 666 21.59 31.88 15.52
C TYR A 666 21.12 30.74 14.63
N ASN A 667 21.79 30.61 13.48
CA ASN A 667 21.56 29.55 12.50
C ASN A 667 21.84 28.14 13.03
N ASN A 668 22.43 27.96 14.22
CA ASN A 668 22.64 26.65 14.82
C ASN A 668 21.49 26.23 15.77
N GLY A 669 20.42 27.05 15.86
CA GLY A 669 19.28 26.78 16.73
C GLY A 669 19.48 27.26 18.16
N TYR A 670 20.23 28.35 18.34
CA TYR A 670 20.52 28.95 19.64
C TYR A 670 19.85 30.31 19.80
N LEU A 671 19.49 30.62 21.04
CA LEU A 671 19.11 31.94 21.49
C LEU A 671 20.16 32.47 22.46
N ASP A 672 20.66 33.67 22.18
CA ASP A 672 21.44 34.45 23.14
C ASP A 672 20.59 35.62 23.63
N MET A 673 20.69 35.88 24.93
CA MET A 673 20.05 37.02 25.57
C MET A 673 21.05 37.77 26.46
N THR A 674 20.88 39.07 26.54
CA THR A 674 21.64 39.99 27.40
C THR A 674 20.72 40.70 28.37
N SER A 675 21.29 41.26 29.44
CA SER A 675 20.49 41.90 30.50
C SER A 675 19.51 42.93 29.93
N GLY A 676 18.22 42.77 30.24
CA GLY A 676 17.13 43.63 29.74
C GLY A 676 16.35 43.05 28.55
N ASP A 677 16.83 41.98 27.92
CA ASP A 677 16.08 41.27 26.88
C ASP A 677 14.89 40.51 27.49
N VAL A 678 13.73 40.60 26.83
CA VAL A 678 12.50 39.89 27.20
C VAL A 678 11.86 39.30 25.96
N ILE A 679 11.59 38.00 25.98
CA ILE A 679 10.99 37.28 24.86
C ILE A 679 9.92 36.30 25.37
N GLU A 680 8.83 36.20 24.61
CA GLU A 680 7.69 35.34 24.91
C GLU A 680 7.49 34.31 23.80
N PHE A 681 7.16 33.09 24.20
CA PHE A 681 6.89 31.95 23.33
C PHE A 681 5.49 31.42 23.64
N GLU A 682 4.62 31.34 22.63
CA GLU A 682 3.26 30.83 22.79
C GLU A 682 3.09 29.47 22.09
N MET A 683 2.55 28.49 22.80
CA MET A 683 2.18 27.21 22.19
C MET A 683 0.97 27.42 21.30
N SER A 684 0.98 26.89 20.08
CA SER A 684 -0.10 27.09 19.10
C SER A 684 -1.29 26.15 19.29
N TYR A 685 -1.09 25.02 19.96
CA TYR A 685 -2.06 23.94 20.09
C TYR A 685 -2.14 23.42 21.54
N PHE A 686 -3.22 22.71 21.91
CA PHE A 686 -3.34 22.04 23.21
C PHE A 686 -2.61 20.70 23.19
N ALA A 687 -1.69 20.48 24.13
CA ALA A 687 -1.02 19.19 24.31
C ALA A 687 -2.01 18.16 24.88
N LEU A 688 -2.37 17.13 24.11
CA LEU A 688 -3.36 16.10 24.47
C LEU A 688 -2.71 14.89 25.16
N GLY A 689 -3.49 14.13 25.93
CA GLY A 689 -3.02 12.90 26.59
C GLY A 689 -2.15 13.12 27.85
N HIS A 690 -1.95 14.37 28.26
CA HIS A 690 -1.29 14.73 29.53
C HIS A 690 -2.33 14.97 30.64
N ILE A 691 -1.99 14.59 31.89
CA ILE A 691 -2.95 14.56 33.02
C ILE A 691 -2.57 15.56 34.11
N SER A 692 -1.28 15.73 34.39
CA SER A 692 -0.78 16.70 35.38
C SER A 692 0.71 16.97 35.17
N PHE A 693 1.32 17.75 36.07
CA PHE A 693 2.75 18.04 36.05
C PHE A 693 3.41 17.60 37.35
N PRO A 694 4.57 16.90 37.32
CA PRO A 694 5.33 16.53 38.51
C PRO A 694 6.17 17.70 39.06
N GLY A 695 6.27 18.82 38.32
CA GLY A 695 7.10 19.97 38.66
C GLY A 695 8.59 19.79 38.36
N THR A 696 8.93 18.83 37.49
CA THR A 696 10.29 18.62 36.99
C THR A 696 10.46 19.34 35.66
N TYR A 697 11.49 20.20 35.57
CA TYR A 697 11.84 20.93 34.36
C TYR A 697 13.31 20.71 34.00
N THR A 698 13.70 21.05 32.78
CA THR A 698 15.10 21.06 32.34
C THR A 698 15.34 22.18 31.36
N SER A 699 16.33 23.02 31.66
CA SER A 699 16.90 23.98 30.73
C SER A 699 18.18 23.42 30.14
N VAL A 700 18.41 23.67 28.86
CA VAL A 700 19.57 23.12 28.13
C VAL A 700 20.41 24.28 27.57
N LEU A 701 21.72 24.22 27.79
CA LEU A 701 22.72 25.12 27.21
C LEU A 701 23.70 24.29 26.38
N GLY A 702 23.67 24.42 25.05
CA GLY A 702 24.45 23.55 24.16
C GLY A 702 24.19 22.05 24.41
N VAL A 703 25.23 21.22 24.34
CA VAL A 703 25.15 19.76 24.59
C VAL A 703 25.19 19.47 26.09
N SER A 704 24.12 18.92 26.67
CA SER A 704 24.10 18.65 28.12
C SER A 704 23.15 17.57 28.62
N GLY A 705 23.46 16.99 29.79
CA GLY A 705 22.60 15.99 30.45
C GLY A 705 21.39 16.61 31.17
N TRP A 706 20.42 15.77 31.57
CA TRP A 706 19.26 16.15 32.38
C TRP A 706 19.69 16.93 33.65
N ASN A 707 19.08 18.09 33.89
CA ASN A 707 19.29 18.91 35.09
C ASN A 707 20.73 19.42 35.32
N VAL A 708 21.59 19.45 34.29
CA VAL A 708 23.00 19.84 34.46
C VAL A 708 23.28 21.31 34.10
N ASN A 709 22.45 21.93 33.23
CA ASN A 709 22.70 23.27 32.67
C ASN A 709 21.56 24.27 32.96
N GLU A 710 21.52 24.78 34.19
CA GLU A 710 20.53 25.78 34.58
C GLU A 710 20.80 27.16 33.95
N TRP A 711 19.77 27.81 33.39
CA TRP A 711 19.85 29.18 32.89
C TRP A 711 19.89 30.21 34.04
N THR A 712 21.03 30.34 34.71
CA THR A 712 21.15 31.17 35.93
C THR A 712 20.91 32.67 35.71
N ASN A 713 21.10 33.18 34.49
CA ASN A 713 20.94 34.59 34.13
C ASN A 713 19.61 34.92 33.42
N VAL A 714 18.64 34.01 33.46
CA VAL A 714 17.33 34.17 32.82
C VAL A 714 16.24 33.76 33.80
N THR A 715 15.27 34.62 34.07
CA THR A 715 14.05 34.18 34.77
C THR A 715 13.14 33.47 33.78
N VAL A 716 12.50 32.39 34.23
CA VAL A 716 11.61 31.58 33.40
C VAL A 716 10.22 31.63 34.01
N ASP A 717 9.35 32.44 33.42
CA ASP A 717 7.95 32.51 33.81
C ASP A 717 7.07 31.75 32.81
N PHE A 718 5.91 31.29 33.27
CA PHE A 718 4.94 30.64 32.41
C PHE A 718 3.49 31.03 32.72
N GLN A 719 2.63 30.83 31.71
CA GLN A 719 1.19 30.78 31.80
C GLN A 719 0.69 29.46 31.21
N TYR A 720 -0.50 29.04 31.60
CA TYR A 720 -1.14 27.85 31.08
C TYR A 720 -2.60 28.13 30.70
N ASP A 721 -3.11 27.37 29.74
CA ASP A 721 -4.52 27.29 29.36
C ASP A 721 -4.93 25.81 29.32
N ILE A 722 -6.00 25.47 30.04
CA ILE A 722 -6.58 24.12 30.13
C ILE A 722 -7.98 24.05 29.52
N GLY A 723 -8.27 24.95 28.57
CA GLY A 723 -9.54 25.04 27.83
C GLY A 723 -10.44 26.18 28.28
N SER A 724 -9.94 27.12 29.09
CA SER A 724 -10.72 28.25 29.62
C SER A 724 -10.03 29.61 29.42
N GLY A 725 -9.00 29.65 28.57
CA GLY A 725 -8.12 30.79 28.40
C GLY A 725 -6.91 30.74 29.32
N TRP A 726 -5.98 31.67 29.11
CA TRP A 726 -4.79 31.81 29.94
C TRP A 726 -5.16 32.08 31.41
N ASN A 727 -4.42 31.46 32.33
CA ASN A 727 -4.59 31.64 33.78
C ASN A 727 -4.42 33.09 34.29
N GLY A 728 -3.94 34.01 33.45
CA GLY A 728 -3.93 35.46 33.70
C GLY A 728 -2.77 35.97 34.56
N SER A 729 -1.93 35.09 35.11
CA SER A 729 -0.76 35.45 35.92
C SER A 729 0.48 34.69 35.49
N TRP A 730 1.60 35.40 35.33
CA TRP A 730 2.91 34.79 35.12
C TRP A 730 3.39 34.11 36.41
N LEU A 731 3.64 32.81 36.32
CA LEU A 731 4.13 31.99 37.42
C LEU A 731 5.59 31.62 37.17
N ASP A 732 6.41 31.57 38.21
CA ASP A 732 7.80 31.09 38.10
C ASP A 732 7.81 29.59 37.80
N ALA A 733 8.42 29.20 36.69
CA ALA A 733 8.55 27.81 36.24
C ALA A 733 9.50 26.97 37.12
N ARG A 734 10.33 27.60 37.96
CA ARG A 734 11.23 26.87 38.86
C ARG A 734 10.59 26.49 40.19
N THR A 735 9.44 27.10 40.49
CA THR A 735 8.69 26.80 41.71
C THR A 735 7.80 25.57 41.48
N VAL A 736 8.20 24.42 42.04
CA VAL A 736 7.53 23.11 41.88
C VAL A 736 6.02 23.16 42.14
N SER A 737 5.57 23.89 43.17
CA SER A 737 4.15 24.01 43.52
C SER A 737 3.30 24.72 42.47
N ASN A 738 3.91 25.55 41.62
CA ASN A 738 3.19 26.20 40.51
C ASN A 738 2.79 25.18 39.43
N TRP A 739 3.53 24.09 39.31
CA TRP A 739 3.25 23.00 38.37
C TRP A 739 2.33 21.94 38.98
N THR A 740 2.64 21.46 40.18
CA THR A 740 1.88 20.34 40.80
C THR A 740 0.45 20.72 41.18
N GLY A 741 0.13 22.02 41.23
CA GLY A 741 -1.23 22.53 41.39
C GLY A 741 -2.09 22.49 40.11
N ILE A 742 -1.52 22.20 38.94
CA ILE A 742 -2.22 22.19 37.65
C ILE A 742 -2.78 20.78 37.38
N SER A 743 -4.10 20.68 37.28
CA SER A 743 -4.81 19.47 36.85
C SER A 743 -5.28 19.62 35.41
N VAL A 744 -4.94 18.65 34.55
CA VAL A 744 -5.25 18.68 33.12
C VAL A 744 -6.25 17.56 32.79
N VAL A 745 -7.31 17.90 32.06
CA VAL A 745 -8.19 16.90 31.47
C VAL A 745 -7.56 16.45 30.16
N ALA A 746 -7.17 15.18 30.06
CA ALA A 746 -6.37 14.67 28.93
C ALA A 746 -6.99 14.91 27.54
N ALA A 747 -8.32 14.94 27.43
CA ALA A 747 -9.05 15.23 26.19
C ALA A 747 -9.01 16.71 25.77
N THR A 748 -8.99 17.62 26.75
CA THR A 748 -8.88 19.06 26.51
C THR A 748 -7.43 19.47 26.31
N GLY A 749 -6.52 18.83 27.04
CA GLY A 749 -5.09 19.11 27.01
C GLY A 749 -4.69 20.40 27.71
N VAL A 750 -3.48 20.86 27.42
CA VAL A 750 -2.90 22.08 27.99
C VAL A 750 -2.09 22.87 26.94
N LYS A 751 -2.27 24.19 26.88
CA LYS A 751 -1.33 25.09 26.18
C LYS A 751 -0.41 25.74 27.19
N LEU A 752 0.83 25.95 26.79
CA LEU A 752 1.82 26.69 27.59
C LEU A 752 2.24 27.97 26.88
N LYS A 753 2.58 28.97 27.68
CA LYS A 753 3.21 30.20 27.22
C LYS A 753 4.37 30.50 28.15
N TYR A 754 5.55 30.76 27.61
CA TYR A 754 6.74 31.08 28.38
C TYR A 754 7.16 32.51 28.16
N ARG A 755 7.70 33.12 29.22
CA ARG A 755 8.40 34.41 29.15
C ARG A 755 9.78 34.24 29.76
N PHE A 756 10.79 34.55 28.96
CA PHE A 756 12.18 34.56 29.38
C PHE A 756 12.62 36.01 29.55
N THR A 757 13.13 36.36 30.73
CA THR A 757 13.70 37.70 31.00
C THR A 757 15.15 37.56 31.42
N ALA A 758 16.05 38.14 30.65
CA ALA A 758 17.47 38.09 30.93
C ALA A 758 17.85 39.10 32.02
N THR A 759 18.37 38.58 33.13
CA THR A 759 18.94 39.37 34.24
C THR A 759 20.43 39.61 34.04
N GLY A 760 21.09 38.77 33.24
CA GLY A 760 22.47 38.90 32.78
C GLY A 760 22.64 38.34 31.36
N THR A 761 23.87 38.05 30.94
CA THR A 761 24.11 37.39 29.65
C THR A 761 23.92 35.88 29.77
N SER A 762 23.12 35.30 28.88
CA SER A 762 22.99 33.86 28.68
C SER A 762 23.17 33.55 27.20
N THR A 763 24.02 32.58 26.88
CA THR A 763 24.35 32.22 25.50
C THR A 763 24.08 30.75 25.24
N SER A 764 23.79 30.40 24.00
CA SER A 764 23.58 29.01 23.55
C SER A 764 22.38 28.31 24.20
N MET A 765 21.31 29.06 24.50
CA MET A 765 20.05 28.46 24.96
C MET A 765 19.39 27.70 23.81
N THR A 766 19.13 26.40 23.99
CA THR A 766 18.58 25.53 22.93
C THR A 766 17.13 25.17 23.18
N MET A 767 16.77 24.78 24.40
CA MET A 767 15.42 24.34 24.73
C MET A 767 15.11 24.39 26.23
N PHE A 768 13.82 24.49 26.53
CA PHE A 768 13.24 24.33 27.86
C PHE A 768 12.22 23.20 27.83
N ILE A 769 12.37 22.22 28.73
CA ILE A 769 11.55 21.01 28.77
C ILE A 769 10.81 20.98 30.11
N ILE A 770 9.51 20.69 30.07
CA ILE A 770 8.71 20.39 31.26
C ILE A 770 8.22 18.94 31.17
N ASP A 771 8.47 18.16 32.22
CA ASP A 771 7.89 16.83 32.33
C ASP A 771 6.40 16.93 32.65
N THR A 772 5.65 15.93 32.20
CA THR A 772 4.22 15.78 32.49
C THR A 772 3.95 14.36 32.98
N VAL A 773 2.84 14.20 33.68
CA VAL A 773 2.29 12.89 34.04
C VAL A 773 1.27 12.49 32.99
N THR A 774 1.31 11.24 32.57
CA THR A 774 0.39 10.66 31.58
C THR A 774 0.01 9.24 32.01
N SER A 775 -0.83 8.57 31.22
CA SER A 775 -1.08 7.14 31.31
C SER A 775 -1.25 6.58 29.90
N LEU A 776 -0.90 5.31 29.65
CA LEU A 776 -1.14 4.68 28.35
C LEU A 776 -2.61 4.78 27.91
N ALA A 777 -3.56 4.70 28.85
CA ALA A 777 -4.98 4.90 28.56
C ALA A 777 -5.29 6.33 28.08
N ALA A 778 -4.70 7.35 28.70
CA ALA A 778 -4.86 8.74 28.29
C ALA A 778 -4.19 9.01 26.94
N GLN A 779 -3.02 8.42 26.69
CA GLN A 779 -2.32 8.49 25.39
C GLN A 779 -3.19 7.91 24.27
N LYS A 780 -3.88 6.79 24.52
CA LYS A 780 -4.73 6.10 23.52
C LYS A 780 -6.07 6.77 23.28
N ALA A 781 -6.67 7.34 24.31
CA ALA A 781 -8.02 7.88 24.22
C ALA A 781 -8.08 9.32 23.65
N ASN A 782 -6.94 10.04 23.60
CA ASN A 782 -6.91 11.47 23.33
C ASN A 782 -5.88 11.81 22.24
N TRP A 783 -6.14 11.35 21.02
CA TRP A 783 -5.28 11.64 19.87
C TRP A 783 -5.54 13.00 19.27
N TYR A 784 -4.49 13.57 18.68
CA TYR A 784 -4.63 14.73 17.81
C TYR A 784 -5.49 14.38 16.60
N PRO A 785 -6.47 15.22 16.22
CA PRO A 785 -7.19 15.09 14.97
C PRO A 785 -6.24 15.06 13.77
N ILE A 786 -6.55 14.25 12.76
CA ILE A 786 -5.80 14.18 11.49
C ILE A 786 -6.78 14.23 10.33
N ASP A 787 -6.36 14.83 9.22
CA ASP A 787 -7.15 14.99 7.98
C ASP A 787 -8.55 15.65 8.18
N GLN A 788 -8.79 16.19 9.37
CA GLN A 788 -9.95 16.96 9.75
C GLN A 788 -9.63 18.46 9.74
N ILE A 789 -10.64 19.27 9.46
CA ILE A 789 -10.61 20.72 9.65
C ILE A 789 -11.60 21.13 10.73
N THR A 790 -11.26 22.19 11.44
CA THR A 790 -12.22 22.93 12.28
C THR A 790 -12.86 24.01 11.41
N CYS A 791 -14.18 24.02 11.35
CA CYS A 791 -14.97 24.93 10.53
C CYS A 791 -15.99 25.68 11.39
N ASP A 792 -15.89 27.00 11.43
CA ASP A 792 -16.85 27.88 12.09
C ASP A 792 -17.99 28.23 11.12
N ILE A 793 -19.18 27.70 11.40
CA ILE A 793 -20.38 27.89 10.60
C ILE A 793 -21.22 29.00 11.23
N THR A 794 -21.40 30.09 10.51
CA THR A 794 -22.31 31.17 10.91
C THR A 794 -23.66 31.02 10.21
N LEU A 795 -24.73 30.78 10.98
CA LEU A 795 -26.11 30.64 10.48
C LEU A 795 -26.81 32.00 10.44
N ASN A 796 -26.67 32.74 9.34
CA ASN A 796 -27.19 34.10 9.22
C ASN A 796 -28.69 34.14 8.95
N GLY A 797 -29.46 34.84 9.80
CA GLY A 797 -30.90 35.02 9.62
C GLY A 797 -31.76 33.92 10.23
N ILE A 798 -31.17 33.04 11.06
CA ILE A 798 -31.94 32.06 11.82
C ILE A 798 -32.85 32.77 12.82
N VAL A 799 -34.09 32.33 12.95
CA VAL A 799 -35.04 32.90 13.91
C VAL A 799 -34.67 32.40 15.31
N VAL A 800 -34.45 33.29 16.27
CA VAL A 800 -34.13 32.95 17.67
C VAL A 800 -35.12 31.92 18.23
N GLY A 801 -34.62 30.90 18.90
CA GLY A 801 -35.39 29.76 19.40
C GLY A 801 -35.65 28.65 18.37
N SER A 802 -35.15 28.76 17.14
CA SER A 802 -35.12 27.64 16.20
C SER A 802 -34.08 26.61 16.62
N ARG A 803 -34.41 25.32 16.48
CA ARG A 803 -33.44 24.24 16.60
C ARG A 803 -32.73 24.05 15.27
N TYR A 804 -31.41 23.86 15.31
CA TYR A 804 -30.59 23.55 14.16
C TYR A 804 -29.90 22.20 14.36
N TRP A 805 -29.59 21.57 13.23
CA TRP A 805 -28.75 20.39 13.14
C TRP A 805 -27.83 20.53 11.93
N ILE A 806 -26.57 20.14 12.10
CA ILE A 806 -25.57 20.10 11.05
C ILE A 806 -25.11 18.65 10.95
N TYR A 807 -25.29 18.06 9.78
CA TYR A 807 -24.87 16.69 9.49
C TYR A 807 -23.76 16.71 8.45
N ASP A 808 -22.86 15.74 8.53
CA ASP A 808 -22.17 15.26 7.35
C ASP A 808 -23.20 14.53 6.47
N SER A 809 -23.42 15.00 5.25
CA SER A 809 -24.42 14.42 4.36
C SER A 809 -23.99 13.08 3.76
N ASP A 810 -22.69 12.80 3.73
CA ASP A 810 -22.12 11.61 3.11
C ASP A 810 -22.18 10.44 4.10
N THR A 811 -21.89 10.68 5.37
CA THR A 811 -21.94 9.66 6.44
C THR A 811 -23.23 9.68 7.27
N SER A 812 -24.05 10.73 7.12
CA SER A 812 -25.21 11.02 8.00
C SER A 812 -24.86 11.25 9.48
N ALA A 813 -23.58 11.47 9.81
CA ALA A 813 -23.15 11.78 11.16
C ALA A 813 -23.64 13.17 11.59
N GLU A 814 -24.18 13.30 12.80
CA GLU A 814 -24.51 14.59 13.38
C GLU A 814 -23.24 15.26 13.93
N LEU A 815 -22.91 16.43 13.40
CA LEU A 815 -21.70 17.17 13.75
C LEU A 815 -21.97 18.24 14.82
N ALA A 816 -23.18 18.82 14.79
CA ALA A 816 -23.63 19.76 15.80
C ALA A 816 -25.16 19.83 15.85
N GLU A 817 -25.68 20.08 17.04
CA GLU A 817 -27.06 20.50 17.23
C GLU A 817 -27.17 21.59 18.30
N GLY A 818 -28.28 22.34 18.26
CA GLY A 818 -28.53 23.35 19.27
C GLY A 818 -29.75 24.19 18.99
N THR A 819 -29.98 25.18 19.85
CA THR A 819 -31.06 26.15 19.70
C THR A 819 -30.47 27.55 19.55
N ALA A 820 -30.88 28.26 18.50
CA ALA A 820 -30.36 29.59 18.20
C ALA A 820 -30.71 30.59 19.31
N SER A 821 -29.71 31.10 20.01
CA SER A 821 -29.85 32.18 21.01
C SER A 821 -29.80 33.57 20.39
N THR A 822 -29.24 33.69 19.18
CA THR A 822 -29.13 34.92 18.38
C THR A 822 -29.60 34.66 16.95
N THR A 823 -29.65 35.70 16.12
CA THR A 823 -30.01 35.59 14.69
C THR A 823 -28.85 35.17 13.79
N SER A 824 -27.65 35.08 14.34
CA SER A 824 -26.41 34.66 13.66
C SER A 824 -25.52 33.90 14.65
N PRO A 825 -25.93 32.71 15.13
CA PRO A 825 -25.07 31.88 15.95
C PRO A 825 -23.89 31.38 15.12
N GLU A 826 -22.74 31.32 15.76
CA GLU A 826 -21.51 30.71 15.25
C GLU A 826 -21.38 29.32 15.88
N ILE A 827 -21.20 28.31 15.04
CA ILE A 827 -21.12 26.91 15.43
C ILE A 827 -19.83 26.33 14.87
N THR A 828 -18.92 25.97 15.76
CA THR A 828 -17.71 25.23 15.40
C THR A 828 -18.06 23.77 15.18
N VAL A 829 -17.75 23.24 14.00
CA VAL A 829 -17.80 21.80 13.69
C VAL A 829 -16.42 21.30 13.32
N ILE A 830 -16.13 20.05 13.67
CA ILE A 830 -14.92 19.36 13.23
C ILE A 830 -15.36 18.27 12.25
N CYS A 831 -14.83 18.31 11.04
CA CYS A 831 -15.20 17.39 9.96
C CYS A 831 -14.03 17.22 8.99
N ALA A 832 -14.08 16.24 8.09
CA ALA A 832 -13.06 16.09 7.06
C ALA A 832 -13.00 17.35 6.16
N ASN A 833 -11.85 17.61 5.55
CA ASN A 833 -11.78 18.64 4.52
C ASN A 833 -12.67 18.26 3.32
N ASN A 834 -13.40 19.21 2.76
CA ASN A 834 -14.39 19.05 1.70
C ASN A 834 -15.60 18.15 2.05
N THR A 835 -15.95 18.00 3.32
CA THR A 835 -17.19 17.33 3.74
C THR A 835 -18.40 18.11 3.23
N ASN A 836 -19.37 17.41 2.64
CA ASN A 836 -20.66 17.99 2.31
C ASN A 836 -21.51 18.09 3.60
N LEU A 837 -21.87 19.30 3.99
CA LEU A 837 -22.63 19.56 5.20
C LEU A 837 -24.10 19.74 4.85
N LEU A 838 -24.99 18.98 5.51
CA LEU A 838 -26.43 19.20 5.47
C LEU A 838 -26.89 19.95 6.72
N ILE A 839 -27.38 21.17 6.53
CA ILE A 839 -27.86 22.04 7.60
C ILE A 839 -29.39 22.02 7.59
N ARG A 840 -29.98 21.66 8.73
CA ARG A 840 -31.43 21.63 8.93
C ARG A 840 -31.82 22.59 10.05
N VAL A 841 -32.86 23.38 9.83
CA VAL A 841 -33.40 24.31 10.83
C VAL A 841 -34.90 24.10 10.97
N ARG A 842 -35.39 24.05 12.22
CA ARG A 842 -36.82 23.90 12.52
C ARG A 842 -37.23 24.72 13.74
N LYS A 843 -38.38 25.38 13.65
CA LYS A 843 -39.02 26.05 14.79
C LYS A 843 -40.49 25.67 14.85
N SER A 844 -40.83 24.71 15.70
CA SER A 844 -42.20 24.15 15.80
C SER A 844 -42.85 24.32 17.18
N SER A 845 -42.12 24.81 18.19
CA SER A 845 -42.59 24.88 19.59
C SER A 845 -43.00 26.29 20.04
N ALA A 846 -42.95 27.30 19.16
CA ALA A 846 -43.38 28.67 19.47
C ALA A 846 -44.78 28.95 18.91
N ALA A 847 -45.44 30.01 19.42
CA ALA A 847 -46.74 30.48 18.93
C ALA A 847 -46.73 30.77 17.41
N THR A 848 -45.57 31.21 16.90
CA THR A 848 -45.29 31.29 15.47
C THR A 848 -44.53 30.04 15.01
N LYS A 849 -45.12 29.28 14.10
CA LYS A 849 -44.49 28.10 13.47
C LYS A 849 -43.80 28.48 12.17
N TYR A 850 -42.75 27.75 11.81
CA TYR A 850 -42.01 27.93 10.56
C TYR A 850 -41.88 26.60 9.82
N PHE A 851 -41.87 26.64 8.48
CA PHE A 851 -41.54 25.46 7.68
C PHE A 851 -40.11 24.97 7.99
N PRO A 852 -39.85 23.66 7.99
CA PRO A 852 -38.48 23.14 8.09
C PRO A 852 -37.63 23.66 6.93
N PHE A 853 -36.48 24.23 7.24
CA PHE A 853 -35.51 24.71 6.26
C PHE A 853 -34.35 23.71 6.15
N LYS A 854 -33.85 23.49 4.92
CA LYS A 854 -32.68 22.66 4.65
C LYS A 854 -31.80 23.35 3.62
N THR A 855 -30.49 23.31 3.82
CA THR A 855 -29.48 23.77 2.86
C THR A 855 -28.23 22.92 2.99
N THR A 856 -27.33 23.05 2.02
CA THR A 856 -26.02 22.38 2.06
C THR A 856 -24.88 23.41 2.06
N ALA A 857 -23.72 22.99 2.55
CA ALA A 857 -22.44 23.71 2.47
C ALA A 857 -21.30 22.71 2.28
N VAL A 858 -20.07 23.18 2.03
CA VAL A 858 -18.89 22.32 1.89
C VAL A 858 -17.78 22.83 2.83
N SER A 859 -17.19 21.95 3.62
CA SER A 859 -16.12 22.27 4.57
C SER A 859 -14.74 22.35 3.91
N ASN A 860 -14.55 23.32 3.02
CA ASN A 860 -13.26 23.55 2.35
C ASN A 860 -12.50 24.77 2.91
N THR A 861 -13.07 25.44 3.90
CA THR A 861 -12.51 26.62 4.59
C THR A 861 -12.74 26.50 6.08
N THR A 862 -11.99 27.27 6.87
CA THR A 862 -12.17 27.35 8.33
C THR A 862 -13.41 28.15 8.75
N SER A 863 -14.07 28.85 7.81
CA SER A 863 -15.29 29.61 8.08
C SER A 863 -16.29 29.48 6.92
N ILE A 864 -17.54 29.19 7.25
CA ILE A 864 -18.66 29.08 6.30
C ILE A 864 -19.79 30.00 6.76
N ASN A 865 -20.27 30.84 5.84
CA ASN A 865 -21.45 31.67 6.06
C ASN A 865 -22.66 31.08 5.35
N VAL A 866 -23.70 30.77 6.10
CA VAL A 866 -24.92 30.12 5.56
C VAL A 866 -26.12 31.02 5.80
N ALA A 867 -26.77 31.46 4.73
CA ALA A 867 -28.00 32.23 4.83
C ALA A 867 -29.18 31.29 5.11
N ILE A 868 -29.92 31.59 6.18
CA ILE A 868 -31.11 30.85 6.62
C ILE A 868 -32.34 31.68 6.30
N ILE A 869 -33.23 31.14 5.46
CA ILE A 869 -34.45 31.81 5.02
C ILE A 869 -35.65 31.04 5.56
N GLN A 870 -35.96 31.23 6.84
CA GLN A 870 -37.14 30.62 7.45
C GLN A 870 -38.41 31.38 7.06
N VAL A 871 -39.41 30.65 6.59
CA VAL A 871 -40.72 31.18 6.21
C VAL A 871 -41.74 30.77 7.26
N GLU A 872 -42.50 31.74 7.76
CA GLU A 872 -43.58 31.54 8.73
C GLU A 872 -44.69 30.67 8.12
N ASP A 873 -45.13 29.65 8.86
CA ASP A 873 -46.25 28.78 8.47
C ASP A 873 -47.56 29.42 8.94
N GLY A 874 -48.16 30.25 8.07
CA GLY A 874 -49.40 30.97 8.36
C GLY A 874 -50.65 30.09 8.44
N ILE A 875 -50.57 28.78 8.19
CA ILE A 875 -51.71 27.85 8.28
C ILE A 875 -51.73 27.15 9.64
N ALA A 876 -50.57 26.94 10.24
CA ALA A 876 -50.42 26.22 11.50
C ALA A 876 -50.42 27.18 12.71
N THR A 877 -51.54 27.86 12.97
CA THR A 877 -51.76 28.53 14.27
C THR A 877 -51.97 27.49 15.36
#